data_AF-A0A178WJ76-F1
#
_entry.id   AF-A0A178WJ76-F1
#
_cell.length_a   1.000
_cell.length_b   1.000
_cell.length_c   1.000
_cell.angle_alpha   90.00
_cell.angle_beta   90.00
_cell.angle_gamma   90.00
#
_symmetry.space_group_name_H-M   'P 1'
#
loop_
_entity.id
_entity.type
_entity.pdbx_description
1 polymer ?
#
loop_
_entity_poly.entity_id
_entity_poly.type
_entity_poly.pdbx_seq_one_letter_code
_entity_poly.pdbx_strand_id
1 'polypeptide(L)'
;MRSVLPDVEKACSMLLQKKLIYNKYDEVGIVVFGTEETGNELAREIGGYENVTVLRNIRVVDELAAEHVKQLPRGTVAGDFLDALIVGMDMLIKMYGNAHKGKKRMCLITNAACPTKDPFEGTKDDQVSTIAMKMAAEGIKMESIVMRSNLSGDAHERVIEENDHLLTLFSSNAIAKTVNVDSPLSLLGSLKTRRVAPVTLFRGDLEINPTMKIKVWVYKKVAEERLPTLKMYSDKAPPTDKFAKHEVKVDYDYKVTAESTEVIAPEERIKGFRYGPQVIPISPDQIETLKFKTDKGMKLLGFTEASNILRHYYMKDVNIVVPDPSKEKSVLAVSAIAREMKETNKVAIVRCVWRNGQGNVVVGVLTPNVSERDDTPDSFYFNVLPFAEDVREFPFPSFNKLPSSWKPDEQQQAVADNLVKMLDLAPSAEEEVLKPDLTPNPVLQRFYEYLELKSKSTDATLPPMDGTFKRLMEQDPELSSNNKSIMDTFRGSFEVKENPKLKKASKRLLRDKPSGSDDEDNRMITYDAKENKIDIVGDANPIQDFEAMISRRDKTDWTEKAITQMKNLIMKLVENCTDEGDKALECVLALRKGCVLEQEPKQFNEFLNHLFKLCQERNLSHLLEHFMSKKITLIPKSEAADSDIVDENAGDFIVKQESMLES
;
A
#
# COMPACT_ATOMS: atom_id res chain seq x y z
N MET A 1 -26.80 26.32 2.11
CA MET A 1 -25.35 26.43 2.34
C MET A 1 -24.92 26.79 3.76
N ARG A 2 -25.66 27.58 4.56
CA ARG A 2 -25.16 28.08 5.86
C ARG A 2 -24.65 27.01 6.85
N SER A 3 -25.29 25.85 6.92
CA SER A 3 -24.86 24.72 7.76
C SER A 3 -23.56 24.07 7.27
N VAL A 4 -23.26 24.19 5.98
CA VAL A 4 -22.14 23.53 5.28
C VAL A 4 -20.95 24.48 5.07
N LEU A 5 -21.16 25.79 5.22
CA LEU A 5 -20.09 26.78 5.07
C LEU A 5 -18.82 26.49 5.88
N PRO A 6 -18.89 26.06 7.16
CA PRO A 6 -17.67 25.70 7.91
C PRO A 6 -16.86 24.58 7.26
N ASP A 7 -17.53 23.59 6.65
CA ASP A 7 -16.87 22.51 5.93
C ASP A 7 -16.23 23.01 4.63
N VAL A 8 -16.89 23.95 3.93
CA VAL A 8 -16.34 24.62 2.74
C VAL A 8 -15.13 25.47 3.08
N GLU A 9 -15.19 26.27 4.15
CA GLU A 9 -14.08 27.09 4.66
C GLU A 9 -12.86 26.21 4.93
N LYS A 10 -13.07 25.09 5.65
CA LYS A 10 -12.02 24.12 5.94
C LYS A 10 -11.46 23.48 4.67
N ALA A 11 -12.32 23.00 3.78
CA ALA A 11 -11.90 22.31 2.56
C ALA A 11 -11.10 23.22 1.63
N CYS A 12 -11.53 24.47 1.45
CA CYS A 12 -10.83 25.46 0.65
C CYS A 12 -9.54 25.96 1.33
N SER A 13 -9.53 26.16 2.65
CA SER A 13 -8.30 26.47 3.40
C SER A 13 -7.24 25.39 3.19
N MET A 14 -7.62 24.12 3.32
CA MET A 14 -6.71 22.98 3.09
C MET A 14 -6.21 22.91 1.63
N LEU A 15 -7.07 23.22 0.65
CA LEU A 15 -6.68 23.28 -0.75
C LEU A 15 -5.60 24.36 -0.98
N LEU A 16 -5.80 25.56 -0.45
CA LEU A 16 -4.85 26.68 -0.59
C LEU A 16 -3.51 26.37 0.07
N GLN A 17 -3.53 25.78 1.27
CA GLN A 17 -2.31 25.38 1.97
C GLN A 17 -1.51 24.34 1.18
N LYS A 18 -2.18 23.34 0.62
CA LYS A 18 -1.48 22.35 -0.21
C LYS A 18 -0.95 22.93 -1.51
N LYS A 19 -1.63 23.92 -2.09
CA LYS A 19 -1.07 24.69 -3.22
C LYS A 19 0.20 25.43 -2.84
N LEU A 20 0.21 26.07 -1.68
CA LEU A 20 1.41 26.73 -1.12
C LEU A 20 2.57 25.74 -0.94
N ILE A 21 2.30 24.53 -0.43
CA ILE A 21 3.31 23.49 -0.18
C ILE A 21 3.85 22.89 -1.49
N TYR A 22 2.98 22.57 -2.45
CA TYR A 22 3.36 21.81 -3.64
C TYR A 22 3.86 22.67 -4.80
N ASN A 23 3.36 23.90 -4.97
CA ASN A 23 3.78 24.77 -6.06
C ASN A 23 3.76 26.25 -5.66
N LYS A 24 4.95 26.83 -5.51
CA LYS A 24 5.15 28.25 -5.18
C LYS A 24 4.65 29.26 -6.22
N TYR A 25 4.26 28.81 -7.41
CA TYR A 25 3.78 29.67 -8.51
C TYR A 25 2.29 29.50 -8.79
N ASP A 26 1.56 28.73 -7.98
CA ASP A 26 0.10 28.66 -8.13
C ASP A 26 -0.52 30.02 -7.79
N GLU A 27 -1.37 30.52 -8.69
CA GLU A 27 -2.11 31.77 -8.53
C GLU A 27 -3.60 31.48 -8.34
N VAL A 28 -4.25 32.14 -7.37
CA VAL A 28 -5.64 31.89 -7.01
C VAL A 28 -6.38 33.22 -6.79
N GLY A 29 -7.57 33.33 -7.38
CA GLY A 29 -8.58 34.32 -7.05
C GLY A 29 -9.73 33.68 -6.27
N ILE A 30 -10.41 34.47 -5.43
CA ILE A 30 -11.54 34.00 -4.61
C ILE A 30 -12.73 34.91 -4.90
N VAL A 31 -13.81 34.30 -5.40
CA VAL A 31 -15.09 34.96 -5.68
C VAL A 31 -16.15 34.30 -4.82
N VAL A 32 -16.95 35.11 -4.14
CA VAL A 32 -18.11 34.67 -3.36
C VAL A 32 -19.37 35.31 -3.93
N PHE A 33 -20.49 34.61 -3.84
CA PHE A 33 -21.78 35.07 -4.35
C PHE A 33 -22.88 34.83 -3.31
N GLY A 34 -23.95 35.62 -3.41
CA GLY A 34 -24.99 35.72 -2.38
C GLY A 34 -24.62 36.64 -1.22
N THR A 35 -23.65 37.55 -1.40
CA THR A 35 -23.31 38.59 -0.40
C THR A 35 -24.30 39.74 -0.44
N GLU A 36 -24.50 40.46 0.68
CA GLU A 36 -25.33 41.68 0.68
C GLU A 36 -24.69 42.82 -0.12
N GLU A 37 -23.36 42.88 -0.11
CA GLU A 37 -22.58 43.83 -0.89
C GLU A 37 -22.24 43.25 -2.27
N THR A 38 -22.01 44.15 -3.22
CA THR A 38 -21.49 43.81 -4.55
C THR A 38 -20.10 44.41 -4.70
N GLY A 39 -19.10 43.55 -4.89
CA GLY A 39 -17.70 43.95 -4.96
C GLY A 39 -16.98 43.29 -6.12
N ASN A 40 -17.36 43.60 -7.36
CA ASN A 40 -16.71 43.09 -8.57
C ASN A 40 -16.56 44.18 -9.63
N GLU A 41 -15.55 44.03 -10.51
CA GLU A 41 -15.24 45.05 -11.53
C GLU A 41 -16.33 45.19 -12.59
N LEU A 42 -16.94 44.08 -13.02
CA LEU A 42 -18.00 44.07 -14.03
C LEU A 42 -19.23 44.88 -13.61
N ALA A 43 -19.67 44.73 -12.35
CA ALA A 43 -20.76 45.50 -11.78
C ALA A 43 -20.48 47.01 -11.79
N ARG A 44 -19.21 47.42 -11.59
CA ARG A 44 -18.80 48.82 -11.63
C ARG A 44 -18.71 49.38 -13.05
N GLU A 45 -18.30 48.55 -14.02
CA GLU A 45 -18.06 48.96 -15.41
C GLU A 45 -19.33 49.00 -16.26
N ILE A 46 -20.18 47.97 -16.13
CA ILE A 46 -21.33 47.73 -17.04
C ILE A 46 -22.66 47.73 -16.26
N GLY A 47 -22.63 47.57 -14.95
CA GLY A 47 -23.81 47.29 -14.14
C GLY A 47 -24.22 45.81 -14.19
N GLY A 48 -25.07 45.38 -13.26
CA GLY A 48 -25.45 43.97 -13.10
C GLY A 48 -24.47 43.19 -12.19
N TYR A 49 -24.53 41.86 -12.24
CA TYR A 49 -23.70 40.95 -11.42
C TYR A 49 -23.73 41.28 -9.91
N GLU A 50 -24.92 41.67 -9.42
CA GLU A 50 -25.17 42.03 -8.03
C GLU A 50 -24.99 40.82 -7.10
N ASN A 51 -24.65 41.11 -5.84
CA ASN A 51 -24.45 40.12 -4.78
C ASN A 51 -23.27 39.18 -5.03
N VAL A 52 -22.34 39.58 -5.91
CA VAL A 52 -21.06 38.89 -6.17
C VAL A 52 -19.91 39.78 -5.71
N THR A 53 -19.04 39.22 -4.88
CA THR A 53 -17.89 39.92 -4.30
C THR A 53 -16.59 39.15 -4.55
N VAL A 54 -15.56 39.86 -5.03
CA VAL A 54 -14.21 39.34 -5.19
C VAL A 54 -13.45 39.57 -3.89
N LEU A 55 -13.32 38.54 -3.05
CA LEU A 55 -12.55 38.63 -1.80
C LEU A 55 -11.05 38.78 -2.06
N ARG A 56 -10.56 38.17 -3.15
CA ARG A 56 -9.15 38.21 -3.51
C ARG A 56 -8.99 38.16 -5.02
N ASN A 57 -8.32 39.16 -5.57
CA ASN A 57 -7.88 39.15 -6.97
C ASN A 57 -6.86 38.02 -7.23
N ILE A 58 -6.77 37.57 -8.47
CA ILE A 58 -5.85 36.48 -8.84
C ILE A 58 -4.41 36.91 -8.56
N ARG A 59 -3.76 36.22 -7.61
CA ARG A 59 -2.36 36.41 -7.21
C ARG A 59 -1.77 35.10 -6.71
N VAL A 60 -0.43 35.02 -6.71
CA VAL A 60 0.33 33.91 -6.13
C VAL A 60 -0.19 33.58 -4.72
N VAL A 61 -0.41 32.30 -4.44
CA VAL A 61 -0.91 31.85 -3.13
C VAL A 61 0.08 32.23 -2.03
N ASP A 62 -0.43 32.92 -1.02
CA ASP A 62 0.28 33.33 0.20
C ASP A 62 -0.50 32.87 1.43
N GLU A 63 0.05 33.10 2.63
CA GLU A 63 -0.62 32.76 3.89
C GLU A 63 -1.95 33.49 4.06
N LEU A 64 -2.01 34.75 3.59
CA LEU A 64 -3.23 35.56 3.61
C LEU A 64 -4.36 34.91 2.80
N ALA A 65 -4.07 34.25 1.68
CA ALA A 65 -5.09 33.57 0.89
C ALA A 65 -5.88 32.55 1.72
N ALA A 66 -5.20 31.77 2.56
CA ALA A 66 -5.84 30.79 3.43
C ALA A 66 -6.68 31.47 4.53
N GLU A 67 -6.26 32.63 5.03
CA GLU A 67 -7.01 33.40 6.04
C GLU A 67 -8.32 33.96 5.49
N HIS A 68 -8.34 34.48 4.26
CA HIS A 68 -9.57 34.98 3.61
C HIS A 68 -10.66 33.92 3.47
N VAL A 69 -10.28 32.63 3.41
CA VAL A 69 -11.25 31.53 3.28
C VAL A 69 -11.64 30.91 4.63
N LYS A 70 -10.92 31.21 5.71
CA LYS A 70 -11.32 30.78 7.07
C LYS A 70 -12.53 31.55 7.62
N GLN A 71 -12.86 32.70 7.03
CA GLN A 71 -13.96 33.55 7.44
C GLN A 71 -14.72 34.04 6.21
N LEU A 72 -15.47 33.14 5.57
CA LEU A 72 -16.28 33.53 4.40
C LEU A 72 -17.48 34.38 4.86
N PRO A 73 -17.83 35.45 4.12
CA PRO A 73 -18.97 36.27 4.46
C PRO A 73 -20.27 35.46 4.35
N ARG A 74 -21.13 35.60 5.37
CA ARG A 74 -22.42 34.92 5.43
C ARG A 74 -23.52 35.86 4.96
N GLY A 75 -23.77 35.89 3.66
CA GLY A 75 -24.84 36.72 3.12
C GLY A 75 -26.25 36.21 3.43
N THR A 76 -27.23 37.09 3.26
CA THR A 76 -28.67 36.84 3.44
C THR A 76 -29.44 36.74 2.11
N VAL A 77 -28.79 37.08 1.00
CA VAL A 77 -29.41 37.19 -0.33
C VAL A 77 -29.16 35.93 -1.16
N ALA A 78 -30.11 35.57 -2.02
CA ALA A 78 -29.91 34.51 -3.01
C ALA A 78 -28.84 34.94 -4.02
N GLY A 79 -27.81 34.12 -4.20
CA GLY A 79 -26.75 34.37 -5.16
C GLY A 79 -26.95 33.58 -6.44
N ASP A 80 -26.83 34.26 -7.58
CA ASP A 80 -26.82 33.61 -8.89
C ASP A 80 -25.41 33.06 -9.19
N PHE A 81 -25.30 31.75 -9.36
CA PHE A 81 -24.02 31.13 -9.67
C PHE A 81 -23.55 31.45 -11.10
N LEU A 82 -24.44 31.73 -12.06
CA LEU A 82 -24.06 32.10 -13.42
C LEU A 82 -23.35 33.45 -13.43
N ASP A 83 -23.87 34.43 -12.69
CA ASP A 83 -23.20 35.73 -12.48
C ASP A 83 -21.80 35.54 -11.89
N ALA A 84 -21.67 34.67 -10.88
CA ALA A 84 -20.39 34.35 -10.25
C ALA A 84 -19.39 33.70 -11.23
N LEU A 85 -19.86 32.80 -12.09
CA LEU A 85 -19.04 32.16 -13.13
C LEU A 85 -18.56 33.17 -14.16
N ILE A 86 -19.41 34.12 -14.56
CA ILE A 86 -19.04 35.18 -15.52
C ILE A 86 -17.98 36.10 -14.89
N VAL A 87 -18.16 36.52 -13.63
CA VAL A 87 -17.16 37.32 -12.90
C VAL A 87 -15.83 36.57 -12.79
N GLY A 88 -15.85 35.28 -12.40
CA GLY A 88 -14.64 34.46 -12.32
C GLY A 88 -13.95 34.26 -13.68
N MET A 89 -14.72 34.11 -14.75
CA MET A 89 -14.22 34.01 -16.12
C MET A 89 -13.58 35.33 -16.57
N ASP A 90 -14.20 36.48 -16.31
CA ASP A 90 -13.65 37.81 -16.63
C ASP A 90 -12.31 38.04 -15.94
N MET A 91 -12.21 37.71 -14.64
CA MET A 91 -10.95 37.79 -13.90
C MET A 91 -9.83 36.96 -14.56
N LEU A 92 -10.14 35.74 -15.02
CA LEU A 92 -9.17 34.88 -15.70
C LEU A 92 -8.77 35.43 -17.09
N ILE A 93 -9.72 35.98 -17.84
CA ILE A 93 -9.48 36.54 -19.17
C ILE A 93 -8.66 37.83 -19.08
N LYS A 94 -9.01 38.76 -18.18
CA LYS A 94 -8.27 40.02 -17.98
C LYS A 94 -6.83 39.79 -17.55
N MET A 95 -6.60 38.84 -16.64
CA MET A 95 -5.25 38.59 -16.11
C MET A 95 -4.33 37.87 -17.10
N TYR A 96 -4.85 36.89 -17.86
CA TYR A 96 -3.99 35.99 -18.64
C TYR A 96 -4.20 36.09 -20.15
N GLY A 97 -5.37 36.56 -20.61
CA GLY A 97 -5.76 36.61 -22.02
C GLY A 97 -5.46 35.31 -22.77
N ASN A 98 -5.30 35.42 -24.10
CA ASN A 98 -4.95 34.30 -24.96
C ASN A 98 -3.44 33.97 -25.00
N ALA A 99 -2.60 34.81 -24.41
CA ALA A 99 -1.14 34.69 -24.51
C ALA A 99 -0.52 33.75 -23.46
N HIS A 100 -1.20 33.52 -22.32
CA HIS A 100 -0.66 32.71 -21.23
C HIS A 100 -0.86 31.21 -21.46
N LYS A 101 0.25 30.45 -21.46
CA LYS A 101 0.27 28.99 -21.60
C LYS A 101 -0.06 28.22 -20.30
N GLY A 102 -0.55 28.91 -19.27
CA GLY A 102 -0.90 28.33 -17.97
C GLY A 102 -2.20 27.52 -18.02
N LYS A 103 -2.36 26.57 -17.09
CA LYS A 103 -3.62 25.80 -16.96
C LYS A 103 -4.66 26.65 -16.21
N LYS A 104 -5.61 27.26 -16.91
CA LYS A 104 -6.72 28.02 -16.32
C LYS A 104 -7.81 27.07 -15.80
N ARG A 105 -8.26 27.27 -14.56
CA ARG A 105 -9.28 26.41 -13.92
C ARG A 105 -10.21 27.23 -13.03
N MET A 106 -11.47 26.85 -13.01
CA MET A 106 -12.49 27.40 -12.12
C MET A 106 -13.14 26.26 -11.32
N CYS A 107 -13.35 26.48 -10.02
CA CYS A 107 -14.01 25.53 -9.13
C CYS A 107 -15.22 26.22 -8.50
N LEU A 108 -16.41 25.72 -8.80
CA LEU A 108 -17.67 26.20 -8.24
C LEU A 108 -18.08 25.29 -7.10
N ILE A 109 -18.35 25.85 -5.92
CA ILE A 109 -18.93 25.12 -4.78
C ILE A 109 -20.29 25.75 -4.49
N THR A 110 -21.36 24.96 -4.59
CA THR A 110 -22.75 25.46 -4.45
C THR A 110 -23.68 24.38 -3.91
N ASN A 111 -24.83 24.75 -3.36
CA ASN A 111 -25.93 23.81 -3.13
C ASN A 111 -26.91 23.75 -4.30
N ALA A 112 -26.71 24.58 -5.34
CA ALA A 112 -27.56 24.69 -6.52
C ALA A 112 -29.07 24.91 -6.19
N ALA A 113 -29.38 25.51 -5.03
CA ALA A 113 -30.75 25.65 -4.55
C ALA A 113 -31.31 27.08 -4.68
N CYS A 114 -30.52 28.02 -5.19
CA CYS A 114 -30.95 29.40 -5.42
C CYS A 114 -31.33 29.60 -6.90
N PRO A 115 -32.40 30.36 -7.19
CA PRO A 115 -32.79 30.63 -8.57
C PRO A 115 -31.73 31.48 -9.27
N THR A 116 -31.50 31.15 -10.54
CA THR A 116 -30.68 31.94 -11.48
C THR A 116 -31.54 33.01 -12.15
N LYS A 117 -30.94 34.15 -12.49
CA LYS A 117 -31.63 35.25 -13.19
C LYS A 117 -31.89 34.85 -14.64
N ASP A 118 -32.98 35.37 -15.20
CA ASP A 118 -33.23 35.22 -16.63
C ASP A 118 -32.29 36.13 -17.43
N PRO A 119 -31.72 35.64 -18.54
CA PRO A 119 -30.86 36.44 -19.39
C PRO A 119 -31.66 37.55 -20.09
N PHE A 120 -30.98 38.65 -20.44
CA PHE A 120 -31.60 39.75 -21.19
C PHE A 120 -32.05 39.34 -22.59
N GLU A 121 -31.34 38.40 -23.22
CA GLU A 121 -31.65 37.82 -24.53
C GLU A 121 -31.40 36.30 -24.52
N GLY A 122 -32.30 35.54 -25.17
CA GLY A 122 -32.20 34.08 -25.27
C GLY A 122 -32.75 33.32 -24.07
N THR A 123 -32.43 32.03 -23.99
CA THR A 123 -32.76 31.16 -22.86
C THR A 123 -31.57 30.99 -21.92
N LYS A 124 -31.79 30.51 -20.69
CA LYS A 124 -30.70 30.15 -19.76
C LYS A 124 -29.76 29.10 -20.37
N ASP A 125 -30.31 28.17 -21.16
CA ASP A 125 -29.54 27.16 -21.87
C ASP A 125 -28.60 27.78 -22.92
N ASP A 126 -29.07 28.79 -23.65
CA ASP A 126 -28.25 29.55 -24.61
C ASP A 126 -27.14 30.31 -23.91
N GLN A 127 -27.44 30.89 -22.75
CA GLN A 127 -26.46 31.59 -21.92
C GLN A 127 -25.37 30.62 -21.43
N VAL A 128 -25.75 29.47 -20.87
CA VAL A 128 -24.82 28.42 -20.44
C VAL A 128 -23.97 27.91 -21.60
N SER A 129 -24.58 27.66 -22.76
CA SER A 129 -23.87 27.23 -23.96
C SER A 129 -22.86 28.27 -24.43
N THR A 130 -23.22 29.55 -24.36
CA THR A 130 -22.32 30.66 -24.71
C THR A 130 -21.15 30.78 -23.72
N ILE A 131 -21.41 30.64 -22.42
CA ILE A 131 -20.35 30.62 -21.39
C ILE A 131 -19.43 29.43 -21.62
N ALA A 132 -19.98 28.23 -21.82
CA ALA A 132 -19.22 27.00 -22.09
C ALA A 132 -18.30 27.14 -23.31
N MET A 133 -18.81 27.68 -24.44
CA MET A 133 -18.03 27.93 -25.65
C MET A 133 -16.90 28.93 -25.41
N LYS A 134 -17.16 30.03 -24.70
CA LYS A 134 -16.13 31.03 -24.34
C LYS A 134 -15.06 30.42 -23.44
N MET A 135 -15.45 29.64 -22.43
CA MET A 135 -14.52 28.94 -21.55
C MET A 135 -13.64 27.96 -22.32
N ALA A 136 -14.22 27.21 -23.26
CA ALA A 136 -13.48 26.27 -24.10
C ALA A 136 -12.48 27.00 -25.01
N ALA A 137 -12.89 28.11 -25.64
CA ALA A 137 -12.02 28.94 -26.49
C ALA A 137 -10.82 29.51 -25.71
N GLU A 138 -11.05 29.94 -24.47
CA GLU A 138 -10.01 30.49 -23.58
C GLU A 138 -9.20 29.41 -22.83
N GLY A 139 -9.53 28.12 -23.04
CA GLY A 139 -8.86 26.98 -22.42
C GLY A 139 -9.13 26.81 -20.91
N ILE A 140 -10.24 27.35 -20.40
CA ILE A 140 -10.65 27.30 -19.00
C ILE A 140 -11.41 26.00 -18.73
N LYS A 141 -10.94 25.20 -17.76
CA LYS A 141 -11.64 24.00 -17.30
C LYS A 141 -12.45 24.27 -16.03
N MET A 142 -13.62 23.66 -15.90
CA MET A 142 -14.51 23.86 -14.75
C MET A 142 -14.70 22.59 -13.94
N GLU A 143 -14.85 22.74 -12.63
CA GLU A 143 -15.30 21.68 -11.74
C GLU A 143 -16.37 22.23 -10.81
N SER A 144 -17.57 21.63 -10.86
CA SER A 144 -18.71 22.01 -10.04
C SER A 144 -18.89 20.98 -8.94
N ILE A 145 -18.82 21.41 -7.68
CA ILE A 145 -19.05 20.58 -6.52
C ILE A 145 -20.39 21.02 -5.92
N VAL A 146 -21.38 20.13 -6.00
CA VAL A 146 -22.72 20.39 -5.49
C VAL A 146 -22.87 19.68 -4.16
N MET A 147 -23.06 20.45 -3.09
CA MET A 147 -23.29 19.92 -1.74
C MET A 147 -24.65 20.38 -1.22
N ARG A 148 -25.56 19.42 -1.07
CA ARG A 148 -26.91 19.67 -0.56
C ARG A 148 -26.98 19.28 0.90
N SER A 149 -27.47 20.19 1.73
CA SER A 149 -28.08 19.82 3.01
C SER A 149 -29.49 19.30 2.72
N ASN A 150 -30.02 18.34 3.49
CA ASN A 150 -31.41 17.85 3.34
C ASN A 150 -32.40 19.03 3.31
N LEU A 151 -32.86 19.40 2.12
CA LEU A 151 -33.79 20.48 1.87
C LEU A 151 -35.11 19.84 1.48
N SER A 152 -36.10 19.86 2.38
CA SER A 152 -37.43 19.34 2.14
C SER A 152 -38.36 20.45 1.63
N GLY A 153 -38.88 20.33 0.40
CA GLY A 153 -40.00 21.14 -0.11
C GLY A 153 -40.07 21.29 -1.64
N ASP A 154 -41.25 21.07 -2.23
CA ASP A 154 -41.54 21.08 -3.68
C ASP A 154 -41.03 22.32 -4.45
N ALA A 155 -41.06 23.50 -3.82
CA ALA A 155 -40.64 24.75 -4.47
C ALA A 155 -39.12 24.82 -4.69
N HIS A 156 -38.33 24.13 -3.87
CA HIS A 156 -36.89 24.05 -4.05
C HIS A 156 -36.53 23.00 -5.11
N GLU A 157 -37.37 21.97 -5.28
CA GLU A 157 -37.12 20.86 -6.18
C GLU A 157 -37.06 21.31 -7.64
N ARG A 158 -38.00 22.13 -8.11
CA ARG A 158 -37.97 22.67 -9.49
C ARG A 158 -36.73 23.51 -9.79
N VAL A 159 -36.33 24.36 -8.84
CA VAL A 159 -35.13 25.21 -8.99
C VAL A 159 -33.87 24.35 -8.98
N ILE A 160 -33.85 23.31 -8.15
CA ILE A 160 -32.76 22.34 -8.09
C ILE A 160 -32.66 21.56 -9.42
N GLU A 161 -33.76 21.06 -9.95
CA GLU A 161 -33.83 20.35 -11.23
C GLU A 161 -33.35 21.25 -12.38
N GLU A 162 -33.82 22.50 -12.43
CA GLU A 162 -33.39 23.48 -13.43
C GLU A 162 -31.88 23.73 -13.32
N ASN A 163 -31.36 23.98 -12.12
CA ASN A 163 -29.94 24.22 -11.92
C ASN A 163 -29.08 22.99 -12.21
N ASP A 164 -29.56 21.79 -11.91
CA ASP A 164 -28.89 20.52 -12.26
C ASP A 164 -28.85 20.31 -13.76
N HIS A 165 -29.93 20.66 -14.46
CA HIS A 165 -29.95 20.67 -15.92
C HIS A 165 -28.88 21.63 -16.48
N LEU A 166 -28.83 22.86 -15.98
CA LEU A 166 -27.83 23.86 -16.39
C LEU A 166 -26.38 23.41 -16.10
N LEU A 167 -26.12 22.82 -14.93
CA LEU A 167 -24.81 22.27 -14.58
C LEU A 167 -24.42 21.05 -15.43
N THR A 168 -25.41 20.25 -15.84
CA THR A 168 -25.21 19.12 -16.75
C THR A 168 -24.91 19.61 -18.17
N LEU A 169 -25.56 20.69 -18.61
CA LEU A 169 -25.32 21.32 -19.91
C LEU A 169 -23.88 21.87 -20.03
N PHE A 170 -23.30 22.37 -18.93
CA PHE A 170 -21.86 22.66 -18.89
C PHE A 170 -21.00 21.41 -19.14
N SER A 171 -21.44 20.23 -18.68
CA SER A 171 -20.67 18.98 -18.81
C SER A 171 -20.79 18.32 -20.20
N SER A 172 -21.85 18.62 -20.96
CA SER A 172 -22.01 18.18 -22.35
C SER A 172 -21.25 19.06 -23.33
N ASN A 173 -21.26 20.38 -23.11
CA ASN A 173 -20.67 21.36 -24.02
C ASN A 173 -19.24 21.80 -23.64
N ALA A 174 -18.77 21.51 -22.42
CA ALA A 174 -17.47 21.97 -21.93
C ALA A 174 -16.61 20.87 -21.29
N ILE A 175 -15.35 21.24 -21.00
CA ILE A 175 -14.42 20.53 -20.12
C ILE A 175 -14.82 20.77 -18.66
N ALA A 176 -16.10 20.59 -18.34
CA ALA A 176 -16.66 20.74 -17.00
C ALA A 176 -16.96 19.36 -16.40
N LYS A 177 -16.69 19.20 -15.11
CA LYS A 177 -17.07 18.02 -14.35
C LYS A 177 -17.95 18.46 -13.18
N THR A 178 -19.16 17.92 -13.11
CA THR A 178 -20.02 18.07 -11.93
C THR A 178 -19.85 16.87 -11.01
N VAL A 179 -19.73 17.12 -9.71
CA VAL A 179 -19.58 16.12 -8.64
C VAL A 179 -20.58 16.47 -7.54
N ASN A 180 -21.53 15.58 -7.29
CA ASN A 180 -22.43 15.68 -6.15
C ASN A 180 -21.73 15.07 -4.93
N VAL A 181 -21.75 15.79 -3.81
CA VAL A 181 -21.13 15.37 -2.55
C VAL A 181 -22.13 15.43 -1.42
N ASP A 182 -22.25 14.33 -0.68
CA ASP A 182 -23.26 14.17 0.37
C ASP A 182 -22.69 14.43 1.77
N SER A 183 -21.36 14.44 1.91
CA SER A 183 -20.68 14.59 3.19
C SER A 183 -19.51 15.58 3.12
N PRO A 184 -19.12 16.18 4.27
CA PRO A 184 -17.90 16.98 4.37
C PRO A 184 -16.63 16.24 3.96
N LEU A 185 -16.59 14.91 4.17
CA LEU A 185 -15.49 14.05 3.75
C LEU A 185 -15.41 13.96 2.23
N SER A 186 -16.54 13.72 1.58
CA SER A 186 -16.65 13.68 0.12
C SER A 186 -16.30 15.02 -0.51
N LEU A 187 -16.66 16.13 0.14
CA LEU A 187 -16.23 17.49 -0.26
C LEU A 187 -14.70 17.61 -0.23
N LEU A 188 -14.05 17.17 0.86
CA LEU A 188 -12.59 17.20 0.98
C LEU A 188 -11.89 16.37 -0.10
N GLY A 189 -12.41 15.19 -0.45
CA GLY A 189 -11.84 14.37 -1.51
C GLY A 189 -12.13 14.87 -2.93
N SER A 190 -13.26 15.55 -3.14
CA SER A 190 -13.61 16.14 -4.43
C SER A 190 -12.62 17.25 -4.84
N LEU A 191 -12.12 18.02 -3.87
CA LEU A 191 -11.09 19.02 -4.08
C LEU A 191 -9.72 18.36 -4.25
N LYS A 192 -9.33 18.11 -5.50
CA LYS A 192 -8.02 17.53 -5.81
C LYS A 192 -6.88 18.49 -5.45
N THR A 193 -6.28 18.26 -4.29
CA THR A 193 -5.22 19.10 -3.71
C THR A 193 -3.91 19.07 -4.50
N ARG A 194 -3.62 17.97 -5.19
CA ARG A 194 -2.47 17.82 -6.09
C ARG A 194 -2.93 17.24 -7.42
N ARG A 195 -2.69 17.95 -8.53
CA ARG A 195 -2.94 17.44 -9.89
C ARG A 195 -1.63 17.35 -10.66
N VAL A 196 -1.05 16.17 -10.68
CA VAL A 196 0.15 15.87 -11.47
C VAL A 196 -0.26 15.72 -12.94
N ALA A 197 0.49 16.35 -13.85
CA ALA A 197 0.28 16.13 -15.28
C ALA A 197 0.57 14.66 -15.59
N PRO A 198 -0.31 13.95 -16.32
CA PRO A 198 -0.08 12.55 -16.64
C PRO A 198 1.19 12.44 -17.50
N VAL A 199 2.17 11.68 -17.02
CA VAL A 199 3.40 11.38 -17.74
C VAL A 199 3.26 10.00 -18.35
N THR A 200 3.58 9.88 -19.64
CA THR A 200 3.57 8.58 -20.33
C THR A 200 4.68 7.70 -19.78
N LEU A 201 4.32 6.52 -19.28
CA LEU A 201 5.25 5.45 -18.94
C LEU A 201 5.89 4.88 -20.21
N PHE A 202 5.10 4.77 -21.28
CA PHE A 202 5.51 4.22 -22.56
C PHE A 202 4.78 4.92 -23.71
N ARG A 203 5.51 5.08 -24.82
CA ARG A 203 4.98 5.44 -26.13
C ARG A 203 5.65 4.52 -27.14
N GLY A 204 4.85 3.82 -27.93
CA GLY A 204 5.37 2.85 -28.89
C GLY A 204 4.26 2.06 -29.56
N ASP A 205 4.64 0.94 -30.14
CA ASP A 205 3.72 0.04 -30.84
C ASP A 205 3.26 -1.10 -29.93
N LEU A 206 1.94 -1.33 -29.92
CA LEU A 206 1.33 -2.60 -29.58
C LEU A 206 1.37 -3.48 -30.82
N GLU A 207 2.27 -4.46 -30.82
CA GLU A 207 2.45 -5.43 -31.89
C GLU A 207 1.46 -6.59 -31.68
N ILE A 208 0.43 -6.65 -32.51
CA ILE A 208 -0.54 -7.76 -32.53
C ILE A 208 0.08 -8.95 -33.25
N ASN A 209 0.76 -8.67 -34.37
CA ASN A 209 1.60 -9.60 -35.11
C ASN A 209 2.71 -8.78 -35.84
N PRO A 210 3.70 -9.44 -36.48
CA PRO A 210 4.80 -8.72 -37.12
C PRO A 210 4.40 -7.69 -38.19
N THR A 211 3.22 -7.82 -38.79
CA THR A 211 2.70 -6.91 -39.83
C THR A 211 1.75 -5.83 -39.29
N MET A 212 1.05 -6.09 -38.19
CA MET A 212 0.03 -5.22 -37.59
C MET A 212 0.54 -4.62 -36.27
N LYS A 213 0.82 -3.32 -36.31
CA LYS A 213 1.31 -2.54 -35.17
C LYS A 213 0.41 -1.33 -34.94
N ILE A 214 -0.03 -1.16 -33.70
CA ILE A 214 -0.95 -0.08 -33.29
C ILE A 214 -0.19 0.87 -32.37
N LYS A 215 -0.19 2.18 -32.66
CA LYS A 215 0.50 3.16 -31.81
C LYS A 215 -0.33 3.40 -30.54
N VAL A 216 0.29 3.14 -29.39
CA VAL A 216 -0.36 3.28 -28.08
C VAL A 216 0.54 4.02 -27.10
N TRP A 217 -0.09 4.73 -26.18
CA TRP A 217 0.54 5.39 -25.05
C TRP A 217 0.06 4.74 -23.75
N VAL A 218 0.96 4.58 -22.80
CA VAL A 218 0.65 4.01 -21.48
C VAL A 218 0.83 5.08 -20.42
N TYR A 219 -0.19 5.26 -19.60
CA TYR A 219 -0.20 6.18 -18.47
C TYR A 219 -0.43 5.41 -17.16
N LYS A 220 0.10 5.92 -16.05
CA LYS A 220 -0.30 5.44 -14.73
C LYS A 220 -1.73 5.90 -14.44
N LYS A 221 -2.65 4.97 -14.16
CA LYS A 221 -4.03 5.28 -13.80
C LYS A 221 -4.16 5.50 -12.30
N VAL A 222 -3.50 4.64 -11.52
CA VAL A 222 -3.38 4.76 -10.06
C VAL A 222 -1.90 4.82 -9.72
N ALA A 223 -1.56 5.56 -8.67
CA ALA A 223 -0.23 5.58 -8.09
C ALA A 223 -0.36 5.83 -6.58
N GLU A 224 0.43 5.13 -5.78
CA GLU A 224 0.52 5.37 -4.35
C GLU A 224 1.03 6.80 -4.07
N GLU A 225 0.28 7.57 -3.27
CA GLU A 225 0.74 8.87 -2.77
C GLU A 225 1.51 8.66 -1.47
N ARG A 226 2.83 8.83 -1.53
CA ARG A 226 3.75 8.67 -0.39
C ARG A 226 3.98 9.99 0.33
N LEU A 227 4.39 9.90 1.59
CA LEU A 227 4.82 11.05 2.38
C LEU A 227 6.03 11.75 1.71
N PRO A 228 6.16 13.07 1.85
CA PRO A 228 7.34 13.78 1.34
C PRO A 228 8.60 13.30 2.06
N THR A 229 9.70 13.21 1.32
CA THR A 229 11.00 12.82 1.88
C THR A 229 11.46 13.88 2.88
N LEU A 230 11.72 13.45 4.12
CA LEU A 230 12.26 14.31 5.17
C LEU A 230 13.79 14.27 5.15
N LYS A 231 14.43 15.43 5.30
CA LYS A 231 15.88 15.54 5.45
C LYS A 231 16.25 15.64 6.93
N MET A 232 17.38 15.05 7.31
CA MET A 232 17.91 15.21 8.65
C MET A 232 18.47 16.62 8.84
N TYR A 233 17.99 17.30 9.88
CA TYR A 233 18.43 18.64 10.28
C TYR A 233 19.15 18.54 11.63
N SER A 234 20.24 19.29 11.81
CA SER A 234 20.97 19.33 13.08
C SER A 234 20.98 20.73 13.69
N ASP A 235 20.48 20.83 14.92
CA ASP A 235 20.48 22.07 15.73
C ASP A 235 21.87 22.43 16.28
N LYS A 236 22.89 21.59 16.04
CA LYS A 236 24.26 21.80 16.53
C LYS A 236 25.11 22.70 15.64
N ALA A 237 24.63 23.05 14.45
CA ALA A 237 25.35 23.99 13.59
C ALA A 237 25.26 25.41 14.17
N PRO A 238 26.33 26.21 14.13
CA PRO A 238 26.33 27.56 14.70
C PRO A 238 25.25 28.43 14.04
N PRO A 239 24.35 29.06 14.81
CA PRO A 239 23.27 29.91 14.26
C PRO A 239 23.78 31.19 13.57
N THR A 240 25.09 31.47 13.67
CA THR A 240 25.74 32.67 13.13
C THR A 240 26.18 32.57 11.67
N ASP A 241 26.19 31.37 11.06
CA ASP A 241 26.60 31.19 9.67
C ASP A 241 25.39 31.17 8.71
N LYS A 242 25.19 32.27 7.98
CA LYS A 242 24.09 32.44 7.01
C LYS A 242 24.16 31.48 5.82
N PHE A 243 25.27 30.78 5.62
CA PHE A 243 25.47 29.83 4.52
C PHE A 243 25.48 28.36 4.97
N ALA A 244 25.39 28.09 6.29
CA ALA A 244 25.32 26.73 6.80
C ALA A 244 23.97 26.10 6.42
N LYS A 245 24.01 25.04 5.61
CA LYS A 245 22.81 24.35 5.14
C LYS A 245 22.10 23.51 6.22
N HIS A 246 22.73 23.32 7.39
CA HIS A 246 22.23 22.47 8.50
C HIS A 246 21.87 21.02 8.10
N GLU A 247 22.18 20.61 6.86
CA GLU A 247 21.96 19.27 6.31
C GLU A 247 23.02 18.31 6.85
N VAL A 248 22.58 17.18 7.39
CA VAL A 248 23.48 16.11 7.84
C VAL A 248 23.91 15.26 6.64
N LYS A 249 25.22 15.13 6.44
CA LYS A 249 25.79 14.15 5.50
C LYS A 249 26.16 12.87 6.26
N VAL A 250 25.77 11.72 5.69
CA VAL A 250 26.07 10.40 6.24
C VAL A 250 27.00 9.70 5.27
N ASP A 251 28.23 9.43 5.71
CA ASP A 251 29.22 8.64 4.97
C ASP A 251 29.37 7.26 5.63
N TYR A 252 29.49 6.22 4.81
CA TYR A 252 29.57 4.83 5.26
C TYR A 252 30.95 4.22 4.99
N ASP A 253 31.61 3.78 6.06
CA ASP A 253 32.86 3.02 6.00
C ASP A 253 32.59 1.52 6.09
N TYR A 254 33.18 0.76 5.16
CA TYR A 254 33.05 -0.70 5.10
C TYR A 254 34.32 -1.36 5.60
N LYS A 255 34.17 -2.29 6.55
CA LYS A 255 35.26 -3.01 7.21
C LYS A 255 35.13 -4.52 6.96
N VAL A 256 36.25 -5.23 6.91
CA VAL A 256 36.28 -6.69 6.63
C VAL A 256 35.53 -7.47 7.71
N THR A 257 35.77 -7.10 8.97
CA THR A 257 35.06 -7.60 10.14
C THR A 257 34.75 -6.47 11.11
N ALA A 258 33.77 -6.65 12.00
CA ALA A 258 33.38 -5.64 12.98
C ALA A 258 34.53 -5.22 13.91
N GLU A 259 35.54 -6.08 14.10
CA GLU A 259 36.71 -5.86 14.96
C GLU A 259 37.90 -5.27 14.19
N SER A 260 37.90 -5.31 12.85
CA SER A 260 39.00 -4.76 12.04
C SER A 260 38.97 -3.22 12.03
N THR A 261 40.16 -2.61 12.04
CA THR A 261 40.31 -1.14 11.92
C THR A 261 40.51 -0.71 10.46
N GLU A 262 40.79 -1.66 9.56
CA GLU A 262 41.05 -1.42 8.14
C GLU A 262 39.74 -1.14 7.38
N VAL A 263 39.69 0.02 6.74
CA VAL A 263 38.57 0.44 5.89
C VAL A 263 38.88 0.08 4.45
N ILE A 264 37.97 -0.66 3.82
CA ILE A 264 38.12 -1.15 2.44
C ILE A 264 37.78 -0.03 1.46
N ALA A 265 38.67 0.29 0.52
CA ALA A 265 38.42 1.28 -0.51
C ALA A 265 37.31 0.83 -1.47
N PRO A 266 36.49 1.74 -2.04
CA PRO A 266 35.43 1.38 -2.99
C PRO A 266 35.89 0.54 -4.19
N GLU A 267 37.13 0.73 -4.63
CA GLU A 267 37.75 0.06 -5.78
C GLU A 267 38.06 -1.42 -5.52
N GLU A 268 38.30 -1.78 -4.26
CA GLU A 268 38.60 -3.16 -3.83
C GLU A 268 37.32 -3.97 -3.58
N ARG A 269 36.14 -3.34 -3.70
CA ARG A 269 34.85 -3.96 -3.41
C ARG A 269 34.30 -4.65 -4.65
N ILE A 270 34.11 -5.96 -4.56
CA ILE A 270 33.45 -6.76 -5.60
C ILE A 270 32.08 -7.23 -5.09
N LYS A 271 31.05 -7.15 -5.94
CA LYS A 271 29.71 -7.64 -5.60
C LYS A 271 29.71 -9.16 -5.58
N GLY A 272 29.39 -9.75 -4.43
CA GLY A 272 29.18 -11.18 -4.27
C GLY A 272 27.70 -11.54 -4.33
N PHE A 273 27.34 -12.53 -5.15
CA PHE A 273 26.00 -13.09 -5.22
C PHE A 273 25.98 -14.43 -4.51
N ARG A 274 24.96 -14.66 -3.68
CA ARG A 274 24.79 -15.95 -3.00
C ARG A 274 24.17 -16.96 -3.97
N TYR A 275 24.84 -18.08 -4.15
CA TYR A 275 24.33 -19.24 -4.87
C TYR A 275 24.36 -20.44 -3.93
N GLY A 276 23.22 -20.70 -3.29
CA GLY A 276 23.17 -21.62 -2.15
C GLY A 276 24.06 -21.13 -0.99
N PRO A 277 24.93 -21.99 -0.42
CA PRO A 277 25.83 -21.62 0.66
C PRO A 277 27.07 -20.82 0.19
N GLN A 278 27.36 -20.79 -1.12
CA GLN A 278 28.56 -20.16 -1.66
C GLN A 278 28.31 -18.69 -2.06
N VAL A 279 29.31 -17.84 -1.87
CA VAL A 279 29.30 -16.46 -2.36
C VAL A 279 30.17 -16.39 -3.62
N ILE A 280 29.55 -16.14 -4.77
CA ILE A 280 30.24 -16.04 -6.05
C ILE A 280 30.51 -14.55 -6.33
N PRO A 281 31.77 -14.10 -6.34
CA PRO A 281 32.12 -12.74 -6.73
C PRO A 281 31.96 -12.57 -8.25
N ILE A 282 31.23 -11.54 -8.68
CA ILE A 282 31.08 -11.20 -10.10
C ILE A 282 31.53 -9.76 -10.29
N SER A 283 32.49 -9.56 -11.20
CA SER A 283 32.99 -8.23 -11.55
C SER A 283 31.90 -7.38 -12.25
N PRO A 284 31.96 -6.04 -12.16
CA PRO A 284 30.97 -5.17 -12.81
C PRO A 284 30.87 -5.40 -14.33
N ASP A 285 31.98 -5.66 -15.00
CA ASP A 285 32.02 -5.90 -16.46
C ASP A 285 31.32 -7.21 -16.85
N GLN A 286 31.52 -8.27 -16.03
CA GLN A 286 30.81 -9.53 -16.19
C GLN A 286 29.31 -9.36 -15.94
N ILE A 287 28.92 -8.60 -14.90
CA ILE A 287 27.51 -8.29 -14.63
C ILE A 287 26.88 -7.60 -15.84
N GLU A 288 27.56 -6.64 -16.46
CA GLU A 288 27.04 -5.94 -17.63
C GLU A 288 26.89 -6.84 -18.86
N THR A 289 27.82 -7.79 -19.04
CA THR A 289 27.76 -8.77 -20.12
C THR A 289 26.65 -9.79 -19.92
N LEU A 290 26.42 -10.23 -18.68
CA LEU A 290 25.41 -11.23 -18.31
C LEU A 290 23.99 -10.66 -18.25
N LYS A 291 23.83 -9.33 -18.22
CA LYS A 291 22.50 -8.70 -18.23
C LYS A 291 21.72 -9.07 -19.48
N PHE A 292 20.50 -9.58 -19.25
CA PHE A 292 19.54 -9.82 -20.32
C PHE A 292 19.14 -8.47 -20.97
N LYS A 293 19.50 -8.28 -22.24
CA LYS A 293 19.20 -7.05 -23.00
C LYS A 293 17.88 -7.23 -23.75
N THR A 294 16.94 -6.32 -23.51
CA THR A 294 15.64 -6.37 -24.20
C THR A 294 15.33 -5.07 -24.92
N ASP A 295 14.67 -5.23 -26.07
CA ASP A 295 14.18 -4.11 -26.84
C ASP A 295 12.86 -3.60 -26.28
N LYS A 296 12.72 -2.27 -26.25
CA LYS A 296 11.49 -1.58 -25.89
C LYS A 296 10.35 -1.99 -26.83
N GLY A 297 9.23 -2.43 -26.28
CA GLY A 297 8.05 -2.79 -27.08
C GLY A 297 6.95 -3.45 -26.27
N MET A 298 5.75 -3.48 -26.85
CA MET A 298 4.59 -4.14 -26.28
C MET A 298 4.07 -5.16 -27.31
N LYS A 299 4.09 -6.44 -26.97
CA LYS A 299 3.77 -7.54 -27.88
C LYS A 299 2.63 -8.38 -27.33
N LEU A 300 1.63 -8.65 -28.15
CA LEU A 300 0.56 -9.59 -27.82
C LEU A 300 1.11 -11.01 -27.78
N LEU A 301 0.84 -11.73 -26.69
CA LEU A 301 1.14 -13.15 -26.55
C LEU A 301 -0.08 -13.99 -26.91
N GLY A 302 -1.29 -13.55 -26.54
CA GLY A 302 -2.53 -14.23 -26.88
C GLY A 302 -3.74 -13.64 -26.16
N PHE A 303 -4.92 -14.20 -26.45
CA PHE A 303 -6.16 -13.89 -25.76
C PHE A 303 -6.58 -15.07 -24.89
N THR A 304 -7.24 -14.76 -23.77
CA THR A 304 -7.81 -15.75 -22.85
C THR A 304 -9.16 -15.27 -22.36
N GLU A 305 -10.01 -16.18 -21.88
CA GLU A 305 -11.24 -15.84 -21.16
C GLU A 305 -10.91 -14.99 -19.91
N ALA A 306 -11.75 -14.00 -19.62
CA ALA A 306 -11.55 -13.11 -18.47
C ALA A 306 -11.55 -13.88 -17.13
N SER A 307 -12.29 -14.98 -17.03
CA SER A 307 -12.35 -15.85 -15.84
C SER A 307 -11.03 -16.53 -15.48
N ASN A 308 -10.12 -16.70 -16.44
CA ASN A 308 -8.81 -17.31 -16.19
C ASN A 308 -7.87 -16.36 -15.43
N ILE A 309 -8.16 -15.05 -15.44
CA ILE A 309 -7.34 -14.04 -14.77
C ILE A 309 -8.05 -13.56 -13.51
N LEU A 310 -7.64 -14.12 -12.38
CA LEU A 310 -8.23 -13.81 -11.08
C LEU A 310 -7.70 -12.46 -10.57
N ARG A 311 -8.57 -11.70 -9.89
CA ARG A 311 -8.25 -10.37 -9.35
C ARG A 311 -7.01 -10.36 -8.44
N HIS A 312 -6.79 -11.44 -7.69
CA HIS A 312 -5.65 -11.57 -6.77
C HIS A 312 -4.32 -11.88 -7.46
N TYR A 313 -4.30 -12.13 -8.78
CA TYR A 313 -3.06 -12.24 -9.54
C TYR A 313 -2.44 -10.89 -9.87
N TYR A 314 -3.19 -9.78 -9.79
CA TYR A 314 -2.64 -8.50 -10.18
C TYR A 314 -1.53 -8.04 -9.25
N MET A 315 -0.39 -7.73 -9.88
CA MET A 315 0.78 -7.15 -9.24
C MET A 315 0.85 -5.65 -9.57
N LYS A 316 1.40 -4.86 -8.66
CA LYS A 316 1.70 -3.42 -8.83
C LYS A 316 0.47 -2.54 -9.15
N ASP A 317 0.75 -1.26 -9.37
CA ASP A 317 -0.24 -0.25 -9.76
C ASP A 317 -0.85 -0.51 -11.14
N VAL A 318 -2.11 -0.07 -11.32
CA VAL A 318 -2.83 -0.15 -12.59
C VAL A 318 -2.36 0.94 -13.55
N ASN A 319 -2.08 0.55 -14.80
CA ASN A 319 -1.84 1.47 -15.89
C ASN A 319 -3.03 1.49 -16.86
N ILE A 320 -3.14 2.55 -17.66
CA ILE A 320 -4.11 2.65 -18.75
C ILE A 320 -3.37 2.76 -20.07
N VAL A 321 -3.77 1.95 -21.03
CA VAL A 321 -3.27 1.96 -22.41
C VAL A 321 -4.30 2.67 -23.25
N VAL A 322 -3.90 3.79 -23.85
CA VAL A 322 -4.74 4.60 -24.73
C VAL A 322 -4.15 4.61 -26.14
N PRO A 323 -5.00 4.70 -27.18
CA PRO A 323 -4.50 4.91 -28.54
C PRO A 323 -3.75 6.24 -28.64
N ASP A 324 -2.79 6.34 -29.57
CA ASP A 324 -2.15 7.63 -29.87
C ASP A 324 -3.22 8.61 -30.39
N PRO A 325 -3.51 9.71 -29.67
CA PRO A 325 -4.57 10.65 -30.03
C PRO A 325 -4.28 11.38 -31.34
N SER A 326 -3.02 11.38 -31.80
CA SER A 326 -2.63 11.99 -33.08
C SER A 326 -2.97 11.11 -34.28
N LYS A 327 -3.43 9.87 -34.07
CA LYS A 327 -3.63 8.86 -35.12
C LYS A 327 -5.01 8.22 -35.02
N GLU A 328 -5.94 8.69 -35.83
CA GLU A 328 -7.31 8.17 -35.92
C GLU A 328 -7.36 6.65 -36.19
N LYS A 329 -6.49 6.13 -37.08
CA LYS A 329 -6.41 4.69 -37.34
C LYS A 329 -6.07 3.86 -36.10
N SER A 330 -5.27 4.42 -35.19
CA SER A 330 -4.94 3.73 -33.93
C SER A 330 -6.11 3.78 -32.95
N VAL A 331 -6.84 4.90 -32.91
CA VAL A 331 -8.08 5.03 -32.13
C VAL A 331 -9.11 3.99 -32.58
N LEU A 332 -9.40 3.92 -33.88
CA LEU A 332 -10.34 2.96 -34.44
C LEU A 332 -9.94 1.51 -34.12
N ALA A 333 -8.65 1.17 -34.29
CA ALA A 333 -8.16 -0.18 -34.06
C ALA A 333 -8.25 -0.59 -32.57
N VAL A 334 -7.89 0.30 -31.65
CA VAL A 334 -8.01 0.04 -30.20
C VAL A 334 -9.47 -0.12 -29.82
N SER A 335 -10.36 0.77 -30.28
CA SER A 335 -11.80 0.68 -30.01
C SER A 335 -12.43 -0.59 -30.55
N ALA A 336 -12.11 -0.99 -31.78
CA ALA A 336 -12.60 -2.24 -32.36
C ALA A 336 -12.19 -3.46 -31.50
N ILE A 337 -10.92 -3.53 -31.11
CA ILE A 337 -10.42 -4.63 -30.27
C ILE A 337 -11.05 -4.60 -28.87
N ALA A 338 -11.15 -3.43 -28.24
CA ALA A 338 -11.72 -3.30 -26.90
C ALA A 338 -13.19 -3.71 -26.83
N ARG A 339 -13.99 -3.33 -27.83
CA ARG A 339 -15.41 -3.71 -27.90
C ARG A 339 -15.60 -5.20 -28.17
N GLU A 340 -14.87 -5.76 -29.12
CA GLU A 340 -14.89 -7.21 -29.39
C GLU A 340 -14.47 -8.03 -28.17
N MET A 341 -13.43 -7.59 -27.45
CA MET A 341 -12.99 -8.23 -26.21
C MET A 341 -14.06 -8.17 -25.11
N LYS A 342 -14.81 -7.06 -25.03
CA LYS A 342 -15.92 -6.90 -24.07
C LYS A 342 -17.10 -7.81 -24.43
N GLU A 343 -17.47 -7.88 -25.71
CA GLU A 343 -18.56 -8.74 -26.19
C GLU A 343 -18.25 -10.23 -26.03
N THR A 344 -17.01 -10.62 -26.30
CA THR A 344 -16.55 -12.02 -26.18
C THR A 344 -16.08 -12.40 -24.78
N ASN A 345 -16.10 -11.48 -23.81
CA ASN A 345 -15.58 -11.66 -22.44
C ASN A 345 -14.12 -12.16 -22.38
N LYS A 346 -13.27 -11.63 -23.26
CA LYS A 346 -11.86 -11.98 -23.39
C LYS A 346 -10.94 -10.86 -22.91
N VAL A 347 -9.76 -11.26 -22.45
CA VAL A 347 -8.65 -10.38 -22.08
C VAL A 347 -7.40 -10.75 -22.87
N ALA A 348 -6.49 -9.79 -23.05
CA ALA A 348 -5.28 -9.99 -23.85
C ALA A 348 -4.04 -10.05 -22.97
N ILE A 349 -3.19 -11.07 -23.13
CA ILE A 349 -1.92 -11.21 -22.43
C ILE A 349 -0.81 -10.61 -23.28
N VAL A 350 -0.02 -9.71 -22.69
CA VAL A 350 0.98 -8.93 -23.41
C VAL A 350 2.33 -8.95 -22.69
N ARG A 351 3.41 -9.04 -23.47
CA ARG A 351 4.79 -8.81 -23.03
C ARG A 351 5.13 -7.34 -23.23
N CYS A 352 5.58 -6.68 -22.17
CA CYS A 352 5.90 -5.26 -22.15
C CYS A 352 7.33 -5.00 -21.68
N VAL A 353 8.04 -4.14 -22.41
CA VAL A 353 9.34 -3.58 -22.03
C VAL A 353 9.26 -2.07 -22.19
N TRP A 354 9.38 -1.33 -21.08
CA TRP A 354 9.12 0.11 -21.06
C TRP A 354 10.25 0.94 -21.66
N ARG A 355 11.50 0.53 -21.44
CA ARG A 355 12.72 1.24 -21.86
C ARG A 355 13.69 0.29 -22.58
N ASN A 356 14.47 0.84 -23.51
CA ASN A 356 15.47 0.05 -24.22
C ASN A 356 16.60 -0.36 -23.28
N GLY A 357 17.06 -1.61 -23.36
CA GLY A 357 18.10 -2.13 -22.48
C GLY A 357 17.65 -2.34 -21.02
N GLN A 358 16.34 -2.29 -20.74
CA GLN A 358 15.79 -2.66 -19.44
C GLN A 358 15.96 -4.17 -19.25
N GLY A 359 16.53 -4.58 -18.11
CA GLY A 359 16.73 -6.01 -17.81
C GLY A 359 15.42 -6.76 -17.51
N ASN A 360 14.45 -6.07 -16.92
CA ASN A 360 13.21 -6.68 -16.47
C ASN A 360 12.12 -6.61 -17.56
N VAL A 361 11.61 -7.77 -17.96
CA VAL A 361 10.42 -7.90 -18.81
C VAL A 361 9.19 -7.92 -17.91
N VAL A 362 8.11 -7.26 -18.35
CA VAL A 362 6.83 -7.28 -17.65
C VAL A 362 5.85 -8.08 -18.49
N VAL A 363 5.16 -9.04 -17.90
CA VAL A 363 3.98 -9.66 -18.50
C VAL A 363 2.75 -9.07 -17.81
N GLY A 364 1.73 -8.74 -18.59
CA GLY A 364 0.50 -8.18 -18.03
C GLY A 364 -0.70 -8.53 -18.88
N VAL A 365 -1.87 -8.20 -18.32
CA VAL A 365 -3.16 -8.37 -18.98
C VAL A 365 -3.71 -7.02 -19.41
N LEU A 366 -4.34 -6.98 -20.58
CA LEU A 366 -5.18 -5.89 -21.05
C LEU A 366 -6.64 -6.28 -20.88
N THR A 367 -7.33 -5.53 -20.03
CA THR A 367 -8.77 -5.65 -19.81
C THR A 367 -9.47 -4.50 -20.55
N PRO A 368 -10.50 -4.76 -21.37
CA PRO A 368 -11.16 -3.73 -22.16
C PRO A 368 -11.87 -2.71 -21.27
N ASN A 369 -11.64 -1.43 -21.54
CA ASN A 369 -12.30 -0.29 -20.90
C ASN A 369 -13.00 0.53 -21.98
N VAL A 370 -14.26 0.20 -22.23
CA VAL A 370 -15.11 0.83 -23.25
C VAL A 370 -15.77 2.06 -22.67
N SER A 371 -15.59 3.19 -23.36
CA SER A 371 -16.17 4.48 -22.98
C SER A 371 -17.66 4.52 -23.32
N GLU A 372 -18.47 5.12 -22.45
CA GLU A 372 -19.90 5.35 -22.70
C GLU A 372 -20.16 6.59 -23.57
N ARG A 373 -19.19 7.51 -23.61
CA ARG A 373 -19.27 8.76 -24.39
C ARG A 373 -18.60 8.57 -25.75
N ASP A 374 -19.25 9.04 -26.80
CA ASP A 374 -18.71 9.01 -28.17
C ASP A 374 -17.47 9.89 -28.36
N ASP A 375 -17.28 10.89 -27.49
CA ASP A 375 -16.14 11.82 -27.52
C ASP A 375 -14.85 11.24 -26.94
N THR A 376 -14.92 10.09 -26.26
CA THR A 376 -13.81 9.53 -25.50
C THR A 376 -13.39 8.20 -26.13
N PRO A 377 -12.14 8.05 -26.62
CA PRO A 377 -11.71 6.80 -27.22
C PRO A 377 -11.67 5.67 -26.19
N ASP A 378 -11.97 4.45 -26.63
CA ASP A 378 -11.84 3.28 -25.76
C ASP A 378 -10.37 3.02 -25.41
N SER A 379 -10.15 2.26 -24.34
CA SER A 379 -8.83 2.03 -23.77
C SER A 379 -8.72 0.64 -23.16
N PHE A 380 -7.55 0.30 -22.63
CA PHE A 380 -7.35 -0.92 -21.85
C PHE A 380 -6.80 -0.60 -20.46
N TYR A 381 -7.29 -1.28 -19.44
CA TYR A 381 -6.57 -1.39 -18.17
C TYR A 381 -5.44 -2.39 -18.33
N PHE A 382 -4.23 -1.99 -17.92
CA PHE A 382 -3.06 -2.84 -17.90
C PHE A 382 -2.69 -3.17 -16.45
N ASN A 383 -2.78 -4.45 -16.10
CA ASN A 383 -2.37 -5.00 -14.81
C ASN A 383 -1.18 -5.93 -15.02
N VAL A 384 -0.14 -5.81 -14.18
CA VAL A 384 1.01 -6.72 -14.23
C VAL A 384 0.59 -8.07 -13.66
N LEU A 385 1.01 -9.15 -14.31
CA LEU A 385 0.79 -10.52 -13.87
C LEU A 385 2.07 -11.08 -13.23
N PRO A 386 1.94 -12.06 -12.31
CA PRO A 386 3.09 -12.65 -11.64
C PRO A 386 3.80 -13.62 -12.59
N PHE A 387 5.12 -13.74 -12.45
CA PHE A 387 5.86 -14.87 -13.00
C PHE A 387 5.66 -16.11 -12.11
N ALA A 388 6.03 -17.29 -12.61
CA ALA A 388 5.99 -18.52 -11.82
C ALA A 388 6.77 -18.40 -10.49
N GLU A 389 7.87 -17.65 -10.52
CA GLU A 389 8.73 -17.36 -9.36
C GLU A 389 8.10 -16.41 -8.34
N ASP A 390 7.07 -15.65 -8.70
CA ASP A 390 6.36 -14.73 -7.78
C ASP A 390 5.25 -15.45 -7.00
N VAL A 391 4.75 -16.58 -7.52
CA VAL A 391 3.69 -17.36 -6.87
C VAL A 391 4.26 -18.14 -5.69
N ARG A 392 3.54 -18.13 -4.56
CA ARG A 392 3.87 -18.90 -3.36
C ARG A 392 2.71 -19.83 -3.05
N GLU A 393 2.98 -21.13 -3.07
CA GLU A 393 2.00 -22.14 -2.74
C GLU A 393 2.02 -22.43 -1.25
N PHE A 394 0.95 -22.03 -0.56
CA PHE A 394 0.74 -22.35 0.85
C PHE A 394 -0.43 -23.33 0.97
N PRO A 395 -0.20 -24.57 1.41
CA PRO A 395 -1.28 -25.53 1.61
C PRO A 395 -2.06 -25.18 2.88
N PHE A 396 -3.30 -24.71 2.73
CA PHE A 396 -4.23 -24.51 3.84
C PHE A 396 -5.30 -25.62 3.85
N PRO A 397 -5.69 -26.14 5.03
CA PRO A 397 -6.80 -27.07 5.12
C PRO A 397 -8.11 -26.39 4.70
N SER A 398 -8.94 -27.08 3.91
CA SER A 398 -10.24 -26.56 3.51
C SER A 398 -11.19 -26.48 4.70
N PHE A 399 -11.86 -25.35 4.86
CA PHE A 399 -12.89 -25.15 5.90
C PHE A 399 -14.04 -26.18 5.79
N ASN A 400 -14.34 -26.69 4.59
CA ASN A 400 -15.39 -27.70 4.38
C ASN A 400 -15.05 -29.07 4.99
N LYS A 401 -13.76 -29.37 5.18
CA LYS A 401 -13.25 -30.63 5.74
C LYS A 401 -13.09 -30.59 7.26
N LEU A 402 -13.39 -29.45 7.90
CA LEU A 402 -13.33 -29.33 9.34
C LEU A 402 -14.42 -30.20 10.01
N PRO A 403 -14.19 -30.67 11.25
CA PRO A 403 -15.21 -31.38 12.03
C PRO A 403 -16.50 -30.56 12.13
N SER A 404 -17.65 -31.23 12.21
CA SER A 404 -18.96 -30.58 12.34
C SER A 404 -19.05 -29.66 13.56
N SER A 405 -18.25 -29.90 14.60
CA SER A 405 -18.15 -29.05 15.79
C SER A 405 -17.54 -27.67 15.54
N TRP A 406 -16.83 -27.49 14.41
CA TRP A 406 -16.18 -26.23 14.03
C TRP A 406 -16.86 -25.56 12.84
N LYS A 407 -17.94 -26.17 12.32
CA LYS A 407 -18.78 -25.55 11.31
C LYS A 407 -19.84 -24.71 12.01
N PRO A 408 -20.17 -23.52 11.50
CA PRO A 408 -21.23 -22.72 12.07
C PRO A 408 -22.56 -23.46 11.96
N ASP A 409 -23.38 -23.38 13.00
CA ASP A 409 -24.76 -23.83 12.94
C ASP A 409 -25.65 -22.84 12.16
N GLU A 410 -26.89 -23.22 11.85
CA GLU A 410 -27.81 -22.37 11.08
C GLU A 410 -28.13 -21.05 11.83
N GLN A 411 -28.11 -21.05 13.16
CA GLN A 411 -28.39 -19.86 13.96
C GLN A 411 -27.22 -18.87 13.91
N GLN A 412 -25.99 -19.38 14.06
CA GLN A 412 -24.73 -18.65 13.92
C GLN A 412 -24.60 -18.07 12.52
N GLN A 413 -24.96 -18.83 11.48
CA GLN A 413 -24.97 -18.33 10.12
C GLN A 413 -26.00 -17.20 9.94
N ALA A 414 -27.24 -17.38 10.43
CA ALA A 414 -28.26 -16.34 10.33
C ALA A 414 -27.90 -15.05 11.08
N VAL A 415 -27.26 -15.16 12.25
CA VAL A 415 -26.78 -14.01 13.02
C VAL A 415 -25.60 -13.33 12.31
N ALA A 416 -24.71 -14.09 11.67
CA ALA A 416 -23.64 -13.55 10.84
C ALA A 416 -24.17 -12.84 9.57
N ASP A 417 -25.17 -13.42 8.89
CA ASP A 417 -25.79 -12.81 7.71
C ASP A 417 -26.47 -11.47 8.06
N ASN A 418 -27.14 -11.41 9.21
CA ASN A 418 -27.73 -10.16 9.72
C ASN A 418 -26.65 -9.12 10.07
N LEU A 419 -25.50 -9.55 10.58
CA LEU A 419 -24.35 -8.66 10.81
C LEU A 419 -23.79 -8.11 9.50
N VAL A 420 -23.66 -8.94 8.46
CA VAL A 420 -23.19 -8.48 7.13
C VAL A 420 -24.16 -7.47 6.52
N LYS A 421 -25.47 -7.75 6.54
CA LYS A 421 -26.51 -6.83 6.04
C LYS A 421 -26.51 -5.49 6.79
N MET A 422 -26.21 -5.51 8.08
CA MET A 422 -26.12 -4.31 8.90
C MET A 422 -24.91 -3.43 8.54
N LEU A 423 -23.78 -4.07 8.23
CA LEU A 423 -22.51 -3.39 7.94
C LEU A 423 -22.32 -3.09 6.45
N ASP A 424 -23.40 -3.13 5.67
CA ASP A 424 -23.35 -2.81 4.25
C ASP A 424 -23.10 -1.30 4.05
N LEU A 425 -22.04 -0.98 3.32
CA LEU A 425 -21.63 0.39 3.02
C LEU A 425 -22.18 0.89 1.68
N ALA A 426 -22.89 0.03 0.94
CA ALA A 426 -23.52 0.32 -0.34
C ALA A 426 -24.96 -0.24 -0.39
N PRO A 427 -25.88 0.30 0.45
CA PRO A 427 -27.25 -0.21 0.54
C PRO A 427 -28.06 -0.05 -0.76
N SER A 428 -27.64 0.85 -1.65
CA SER A 428 -28.20 1.00 -2.99
C SER A 428 -27.07 1.18 -4.02
N ALA A 429 -27.39 0.93 -5.30
CA ALA A 429 -26.40 1.05 -6.38
C ALA A 429 -25.86 2.48 -6.59
N GLU A 430 -26.56 3.50 -6.08
CA GLU A 430 -26.22 4.92 -6.25
C GLU A 430 -25.56 5.53 -4.99
N GLU A 431 -25.83 4.95 -3.83
CA GLU A 431 -25.36 5.40 -2.52
C GLU A 431 -24.26 4.48 -1.98
N GLU A 432 -23.00 4.88 -2.19
CA GLU A 432 -21.84 4.30 -1.52
C GLU A 432 -21.29 5.31 -0.52
N VAL A 433 -21.27 4.95 0.77
CA VAL A 433 -20.90 5.87 1.87
C VAL A 433 -19.42 6.27 1.80
N LEU A 434 -18.54 5.31 1.44
CA LEU A 434 -17.08 5.50 1.42
C LEU A 434 -16.51 5.30 0.01
N LYS A 435 -16.91 6.15 -0.94
CA LYS A 435 -16.37 6.18 -2.30
C LYS A 435 -14.86 6.41 -2.27
N PRO A 436 -14.01 5.48 -2.76
CA PRO A 436 -12.55 5.63 -2.73
C PRO A 436 -12.06 6.90 -3.46
N ASP A 437 -12.72 7.28 -4.55
CA ASP A 437 -12.39 8.47 -5.34
C ASP A 437 -12.64 9.80 -4.60
N LEU A 438 -13.53 9.79 -3.60
CA LEU A 438 -13.92 10.95 -2.80
C LEU A 438 -13.39 10.86 -1.35
N THR A 439 -12.66 9.80 -1.01
CA THR A 439 -12.13 9.59 0.34
C THR A 439 -10.64 9.95 0.37
N PRO A 440 -10.24 11.06 1.02
CA PRO A 440 -8.83 11.44 1.09
C PRO A 440 -8.04 10.53 2.05
N ASN A 441 -6.72 10.39 1.81
CA ASN A 441 -5.83 9.65 2.71
C ASN A 441 -5.68 10.37 4.06
N PRO A 442 -6.15 9.80 5.19
CA PRO A 442 -6.15 10.49 6.48
C PRO A 442 -4.74 10.71 7.05
N VAL A 443 -3.77 9.85 6.70
CA VAL A 443 -2.38 9.96 7.17
C VAL A 443 -1.72 11.21 6.56
N LEU A 444 -1.89 11.41 5.25
CA LEU A 444 -1.37 12.59 4.56
C LEU A 444 -2.04 13.86 5.04
N GLN A 445 -3.36 13.82 5.29
CA GLN A 445 -4.09 14.98 5.81
C GLN A 445 -3.56 15.40 7.18
N ARG A 446 -3.46 14.45 8.12
CA ARG A 446 -2.91 14.71 9.46
C ARG A 446 -1.49 15.25 9.41
N PHE A 447 -0.66 14.71 8.52
CA PHE A 447 0.71 15.19 8.33
C PHE A 447 0.75 16.67 7.91
N TYR A 448 -0.04 17.07 6.91
CA TYR A 448 -0.04 18.45 6.42
C TYR A 448 -0.71 19.44 7.37
N GLU A 449 -1.76 19.04 8.09
CA GLU A 449 -2.37 19.85 9.15
C GLU A 449 -1.37 20.13 10.28
N TYR A 450 -0.62 19.11 10.69
CA TYR A 450 0.41 19.29 11.71
C TYR A 450 1.58 20.14 11.21
N LEU A 451 1.97 19.99 9.94
CA LEU A 451 2.99 20.82 9.31
C LEU A 451 2.58 22.30 9.30
N GLU A 452 1.31 22.62 9.01
CA GLU A 452 0.79 23.98 9.10
C GLU A 452 0.91 24.51 10.53
N LEU A 453 0.41 23.76 11.52
CA LEU A 453 0.45 24.16 12.91
C LEU A 453 1.88 24.43 13.39
N LYS A 454 2.82 23.57 13.03
CA LYS A 454 4.24 23.73 13.35
C LYS A 454 4.91 24.89 12.63
N SER A 455 4.46 25.22 11.41
CA SER A 455 4.98 26.37 10.66
C SER A 455 4.62 27.71 11.31
N LYS A 456 3.44 27.80 11.93
CA LYS A 456 2.97 29.00 12.64
C LYS A 456 3.48 29.08 14.08
N SER A 457 3.57 27.92 14.72
CA SER A 457 3.94 27.78 16.13
C SER A 457 4.94 26.64 16.28
N THR A 458 6.22 26.98 16.40
CA THR A 458 7.32 25.98 16.53
C THR A 458 7.12 25.03 17.71
N ASP A 459 6.52 25.51 18.81
CA ASP A 459 6.28 24.74 20.02
C ASP A 459 4.91 24.05 20.06
N ALA A 460 4.12 24.10 18.98
CA ALA A 460 2.78 23.49 18.96
C ALA A 460 2.84 21.98 19.24
N THR A 461 2.02 21.51 20.17
CA THR A 461 1.81 20.08 20.43
C THR A 461 0.98 19.45 19.30
N LEU A 462 1.09 18.13 19.13
CA LEU A 462 0.26 17.41 18.16
C LEU A 462 -1.24 17.59 18.52
N PRO A 463 -2.08 18.16 17.65
CA PRO A 463 -3.50 18.33 17.94
C PRO A 463 -4.23 16.98 18.00
N PRO A 464 -5.36 16.92 18.71
CA PRO A 464 -6.24 15.76 18.67
C PRO A 464 -6.77 15.53 17.24
N MET A 465 -7.14 14.28 16.95
CA MET A 465 -7.76 13.93 15.67
C MET A 465 -9.08 14.69 15.50
N ASP A 466 -9.24 15.30 14.34
CA ASP A 466 -10.45 15.99 13.98
C ASP A 466 -11.63 15.01 13.77
N GLY A 467 -12.83 15.46 14.14
CA GLY A 467 -14.04 14.64 14.16
C GLY A 467 -14.43 14.12 12.77
N THR A 468 -14.16 14.90 11.71
CA THR A 468 -14.44 14.51 10.33
C THR A 468 -13.62 13.27 9.93
N PHE A 469 -12.32 13.24 10.24
CA PHE A 469 -11.46 12.09 9.94
C PHE A 469 -11.65 10.92 10.89
N LYS A 470 -12.08 11.17 12.12
CA LYS A 470 -12.43 10.12 13.08
C LYS A 470 -13.52 9.19 12.54
N ARG A 471 -14.50 9.75 11.80
CA ARG A 471 -15.55 8.99 11.10
C ARG A 471 -15.04 8.04 10.00
N LEU A 472 -13.82 8.23 9.47
CA LEU A 472 -13.24 7.30 8.50
C LEU A 472 -12.66 6.06 9.17
N MET A 473 -12.20 6.18 10.42
CA MET A 473 -11.50 5.12 11.14
C MET A 473 -12.42 4.37 12.10
N GLU A 474 -13.52 5.02 12.51
CA GLU A 474 -14.48 4.48 13.47
C GLU A 474 -15.80 4.15 12.78
N GLN A 475 -16.52 3.18 13.36
CA GLN A 475 -17.87 2.86 12.93
C GLN A 475 -18.81 4.04 13.19
N ASP A 476 -19.76 4.26 12.28
CA ASP A 476 -20.80 5.27 12.46
C ASP A 476 -21.55 5.06 13.79
N PRO A 477 -21.57 6.05 14.70
CA PRO A 477 -22.26 5.94 15.98
C PRO A 477 -23.77 5.70 15.85
N GLU A 478 -24.41 6.15 14.76
CA GLU A 478 -25.84 5.90 14.51
C GLU A 478 -26.09 4.44 14.14
N LEU A 479 -25.29 3.88 13.23
CA LEU A 479 -25.33 2.45 12.90
C LEU A 479 -25.00 1.57 14.11
N SER A 480 -24.02 1.99 14.91
CA SER A 480 -23.64 1.28 16.13
C SER A 480 -24.78 1.28 17.15
N SER A 481 -25.46 2.42 17.33
CA SER A 481 -26.53 2.57 18.33
C SER A 481 -27.81 1.85 17.94
N ASN A 482 -28.23 1.94 16.68
CA ASN A 482 -29.44 1.29 16.19
C ASN A 482 -29.34 -0.24 16.20
N ASN A 483 -28.12 -0.78 16.13
CA ASN A 483 -27.89 -2.21 15.91
C ASN A 483 -27.13 -2.91 17.04
N LYS A 484 -27.06 -2.31 18.24
CA LYS A 484 -26.42 -2.92 19.42
C LYS A 484 -26.97 -4.31 19.71
N SER A 485 -28.28 -4.50 19.59
CA SER A 485 -28.94 -5.79 19.83
C SER A 485 -28.39 -6.93 18.95
N ILE A 486 -28.10 -6.64 17.67
CA ILE A 486 -27.56 -7.63 16.74
C ILE A 486 -26.10 -7.94 17.08
N MET A 487 -25.30 -6.91 17.42
CA MET A 487 -23.91 -7.10 17.87
C MET A 487 -23.82 -7.92 19.16
N ASP A 488 -24.73 -7.66 20.11
CA ASP A 488 -24.80 -8.41 21.37
C ASP A 488 -25.25 -9.86 21.13
N THR A 489 -26.21 -10.07 20.23
CA THR A 489 -26.64 -11.42 19.80
C THR A 489 -25.49 -12.18 19.16
N PHE A 490 -24.75 -11.56 18.24
CA PHE A 490 -23.57 -12.15 17.61
C PHE A 490 -22.51 -12.51 18.66
N ARG A 491 -22.21 -11.61 19.59
CA ARG A 491 -21.28 -11.88 20.69
C ARG A 491 -21.73 -13.04 21.57
N GLY A 492 -23.04 -13.18 21.81
CA GLY A 492 -23.61 -14.27 22.58
C GLY A 492 -23.52 -15.63 21.86
N SER A 493 -23.63 -15.66 20.53
CA SER A 493 -23.61 -16.89 19.73
C SER A 493 -22.19 -17.46 19.50
N PHE A 494 -21.14 -16.64 19.62
CA PHE A 494 -19.75 -17.07 19.39
C PHE A 494 -18.90 -16.97 20.66
N GLU A 495 -18.58 -18.12 21.27
CA GLU A 495 -17.73 -18.18 22.45
C GLU A 495 -16.25 -17.96 22.09
N VAL A 496 -15.71 -16.79 22.41
CA VAL A 496 -14.29 -16.47 22.22
C VAL A 496 -13.51 -16.71 23.51
N LYS A 497 -12.61 -17.70 23.52
CA LYS A 497 -11.70 -17.97 24.64
C LYS A 497 -10.31 -17.43 24.36
N GLU A 498 -9.78 -16.63 25.28
CA GLU A 498 -8.41 -16.15 25.19
C GLU A 498 -7.42 -17.29 25.50
N ASN A 499 -6.44 -17.53 24.62
CA ASN A 499 -5.42 -18.55 24.85
C ASN A 499 -4.25 -17.98 25.69
N PRO A 500 -4.07 -18.39 26.96
CA PRO A 500 -3.06 -17.82 27.85
C PRO A 500 -1.61 -18.09 27.39
N LYS A 501 -1.37 -19.08 26.53
CA LYS A 501 -0.01 -19.42 26.04
C LYS A 501 0.53 -18.40 25.03
N LEU A 502 -0.32 -17.63 24.35
CA LEU A 502 0.08 -16.63 23.36
C LEU A 502 0.45 -15.26 23.97
N LYS A 503 0.11 -15.00 25.24
CA LYS A 503 0.44 -13.73 25.93
C LYS A 503 1.94 -13.45 26.03
N LYS A 504 2.81 -14.46 26.02
CA LYS A 504 4.26 -14.28 26.14
C LYS A 504 4.94 -13.82 24.84
N ALA A 505 4.33 -14.03 23.67
CA ALA A 505 4.94 -13.68 22.38
C ALA A 505 4.64 -12.22 21.94
N SER A 506 3.56 -11.61 22.43
CA SER A 506 3.08 -10.30 21.96
C SER A 506 3.98 -9.11 22.34
N LYS A 507 4.83 -9.22 23.38
CA LYS A 507 5.75 -8.13 23.76
C LYS A 507 6.94 -7.92 22.80
N ARG A 508 7.18 -8.80 21.83
CA ARG A 508 8.34 -8.71 20.91
C ARG A 508 8.03 -8.10 19.53
N LEU A 509 6.79 -7.74 19.22
CA LEU A 509 6.38 -7.36 17.86
C LEU A 509 5.80 -5.93 17.72
N LEU A 510 6.21 -4.99 18.58
CA LEU A 510 5.92 -3.56 18.40
C LEU A 510 7.20 -2.73 18.42
N ARG A 511 8.04 -2.94 17.40
CA ARG A 511 8.92 -1.88 16.89
C ARG A 511 8.39 -1.53 15.51
N ASP A 512 7.25 -0.86 15.48
CA ASP A 512 6.70 -0.30 14.24
C ASP A 512 7.76 0.61 13.63
N LYS A 513 8.28 0.19 12.48
CA LYS A 513 9.00 1.10 11.59
C LYS A 513 7.99 2.16 11.13
N PRO A 514 8.35 3.45 11.09
CA PRO A 514 7.51 4.45 10.45
C PRO A 514 7.35 4.06 8.97
N SER A 515 6.11 3.90 8.52
CA SER A 515 5.79 3.71 7.10
C SER A 515 6.16 4.99 6.35
N GLY A 516 7.17 4.93 5.48
CA GLY A 516 7.71 6.09 4.74
C GLY A 516 9.18 6.01 4.31
N SER A 517 9.92 4.95 4.64
CA SER A 517 11.29 4.74 4.16
C SER A 517 11.30 3.93 2.87
N ASP A 518 11.18 4.60 1.71
CA ASP A 518 11.57 4.03 0.42
C ASP A 518 13.09 3.98 0.28
N ASP A 519 13.69 2.95 0.84
CA ASP A 519 15.04 2.55 0.45
C ASP A 519 14.91 1.18 -0.22
N GLU A 520 14.61 1.20 -1.52
CA GLU A 520 14.76 0.06 -2.44
C GLU A 520 16.24 -0.17 -2.85
N ASP A 521 17.19 0.48 -2.17
CA ASP A 521 18.61 0.17 -2.32
C ASP A 521 19.15 -0.56 -1.09
N ASN A 522 19.26 -1.87 -1.23
CA ASN A 522 20.25 -2.74 -0.58
C ASN A 522 20.51 -2.51 0.92
N ARG A 523 19.46 -2.31 1.73
CA ARG A 523 19.58 -2.37 3.18
C ARG A 523 19.68 -3.83 3.62
N MET A 524 20.92 -4.31 3.66
CA MET A 524 21.35 -5.46 4.45
C MET A 524 20.62 -5.41 5.79
N ILE A 525 19.78 -6.41 6.04
CA ILE A 525 19.11 -6.60 7.33
C ILE A 525 20.25 -6.76 8.34
N THR A 526 20.62 -5.69 9.04
CA THR A 526 21.36 -5.80 10.30
C THR A 526 20.40 -6.45 11.27
N TYR A 527 20.46 -7.78 11.35
CA TYR A 527 20.08 -8.49 12.55
C TYR A 527 20.95 -7.90 13.66
N ASP A 528 20.37 -7.01 14.46
CA ASP A 528 20.91 -6.65 15.76
C ASP A 528 20.89 -7.93 16.61
N ALA A 529 21.92 -8.76 16.42
CA ALA A 529 22.18 -9.96 17.19
C ALA A 529 22.74 -9.56 18.57
N LYS A 530 21.89 -8.90 19.37
CA LYS A 530 21.97 -8.90 20.82
C LYS A 530 20.75 -9.63 21.38
N GLU A 531 20.42 -10.78 20.81
CA GLU A 531 19.84 -11.87 21.59
C GLU A 531 20.99 -12.52 22.35
N ASN A 532 20.82 -12.78 23.65
CA ASN A 532 21.83 -13.41 24.49
C ASN A 532 22.45 -14.61 23.77
N LYS A 533 23.67 -14.43 23.25
CA LYS A 533 24.32 -15.46 22.46
C LYS A 533 24.81 -16.55 23.42
N ILE A 534 24.00 -17.58 23.60
CA ILE A 534 24.40 -18.84 24.23
C ILE A 534 25.47 -19.49 23.34
N ASP A 535 26.72 -19.46 23.79
CA ASP A 535 27.87 -20.00 23.06
C ASP A 535 28.37 -21.33 23.66
N ILE A 536 27.76 -21.73 24.78
CA ILE A 536 28.11 -22.89 25.59
C ILE A 536 26.82 -23.62 25.99
N VAL A 537 26.78 -24.95 25.85
CA VAL A 537 25.71 -25.80 26.39
C VAL A 537 25.92 -25.89 27.91
N GLY A 538 25.05 -25.26 28.70
CA GLY A 538 25.17 -25.21 30.16
C GLY A 538 24.45 -26.36 30.85
N ASP A 539 24.87 -26.68 32.08
CA ASP A 539 24.31 -27.78 32.89
C ASP A 539 22.85 -27.50 33.35
N ALA A 540 22.42 -26.23 33.33
CA ALA A 540 21.11 -25.81 33.83
C ALA A 540 19.95 -26.05 32.84
N ASN A 541 20.15 -25.84 31.54
CA ASN A 541 19.13 -26.05 30.49
C ASN A 541 19.75 -26.57 29.17
N PRO A 542 20.40 -27.74 29.18
CA PRO A 542 21.27 -28.19 28.10
C PRO A 542 20.55 -28.41 26.76
N ILE A 543 19.29 -28.86 26.78
CA ILE A 543 18.51 -29.10 25.57
C ILE A 543 18.17 -27.77 24.87
N GLN A 544 17.76 -26.76 25.62
CA GLN A 544 17.42 -25.44 25.06
C GLN A 544 18.66 -24.73 24.52
N ASP A 545 19.78 -24.84 25.25
CA ASP A 545 21.06 -24.27 24.82
C ASP A 545 21.55 -24.93 23.52
N PHE A 546 21.42 -26.26 23.41
CA PHE A 546 21.80 -27.02 22.22
C PHE A 546 20.90 -26.76 21.02
N GLU A 547 19.58 -26.76 21.20
CA GLU A 547 18.65 -26.41 20.12
C GLU A 547 18.87 -24.96 19.64
N ALA A 548 19.16 -24.03 20.56
CA ALA A 548 19.51 -22.65 20.22
C ALA A 548 20.85 -22.54 19.48
N MET A 549 21.84 -23.37 19.83
CA MET A 549 23.14 -23.41 19.15
C MET A 549 23.05 -24.04 17.75
N ILE A 550 22.31 -25.14 17.57
CA ILE A 550 22.07 -25.75 16.24
C ILE A 550 21.22 -24.86 15.34
N SER A 551 20.27 -24.11 15.90
CA SER A 551 19.45 -23.18 15.12
C SER A 551 20.22 -21.99 14.56
N ARG A 552 21.47 -21.76 15.00
CA ARG A 552 22.32 -20.69 14.45
C ARG A 552 22.94 -21.10 13.13
N ARG A 553 22.69 -20.28 12.10
CA ARG A 553 23.28 -20.45 10.76
C ARG A 553 24.44 -19.49 10.49
N ASP A 554 25.03 -18.93 11.54
CA ASP A 554 26.00 -17.83 11.45
C ASP A 554 27.40 -18.29 11.00
N LYS A 555 27.83 -19.51 11.34
CA LYS A 555 29.09 -20.16 10.90
C LYS A 555 28.93 -21.68 10.84
N THR A 556 29.63 -22.34 9.91
CA THR A 556 29.61 -23.80 9.68
C THR A 556 30.08 -24.62 10.89
N ASP A 557 31.00 -24.09 11.69
CA ASP A 557 31.66 -24.86 12.75
C ASP A 557 30.81 -24.95 14.04
N TRP A 558 29.69 -24.22 14.12
CA TRP A 558 28.85 -24.20 15.31
C TRP A 558 28.08 -25.50 15.53
N THR A 559 27.65 -26.16 14.47
CA THR A 559 26.96 -27.45 14.55
C THR A 559 27.87 -28.51 15.16
N GLU A 560 29.11 -28.62 14.66
CA GLU A 560 30.11 -29.56 15.21
C GLU A 560 30.48 -29.21 16.66
N LYS A 561 30.62 -27.90 16.97
CA LYS A 561 30.89 -27.43 18.33
C LYS A 561 29.73 -27.72 19.29
N ALA A 562 28.48 -27.56 18.85
CA ALA A 562 27.29 -27.86 19.65
C ALA A 562 27.17 -29.36 19.93
N ILE A 563 27.38 -30.19 18.89
CA ILE A 563 27.39 -31.66 19.00
C ILE A 563 28.49 -32.11 19.96
N THR A 564 29.70 -31.57 19.84
CA THR A 564 30.83 -31.90 20.73
C THR A 564 30.56 -31.50 22.18
N GLN A 565 29.98 -30.33 22.42
CA GLN A 565 29.64 -29.89 23.78
C GLN A 565 28.54 -30.74 24.41
N MET A 566 27.51 -31.11 23.64
CA MET A 566 26.46 -31.99 24.11
C MET A 566 26.98 -33.41 24.41
N LYS A 567 27.89 -33.95 23.58
CA LYS A 567 28.59 -35.22 23.84
C LYS A 567 29.36 -35.18 25.16
N ASN A 568 30.14 -34.13 25.39
CA ASN A 568 30.92 -33.97 26.63
C ASN A 568 30.03 -33.84 27.86
N LEU A 569 28.89 -33.16 27.74
CA LEU A 569 27.93 -33.06 28.83
C LEU A 569 27.30 -34.42 29.16
N ILE A 570 26.86 -35.17 28.15
CA ILE A 570 26.31 -36.51 28.32
C ILE A 570 27.34 -37.42 29.02
N MET A 571 28.60 -37.35 28.62
CA MET A 571 29.67 -38.12 29.27
C MET A 571 29.83 -37.74 30.75
N LYS A 572 29.83 -36.45 31.09
CA LYS A 572 29.88 -36.00 32.49
C LYS A 572 28.68 -36.48 33.31
N LEU A 573 27.47 -36.42 32.73
CA LEU A 573 26.25 -36.87 33.40
C LEU A 573 26.27 -38.38 33.67
N VAL A 574 26.81 -39.17 32.72
CA VAL A 574 26.94 -40.62 32.87
C VAL A 574 28.06 -40.99 33.85
N GLU A 575 29.15 -40.22 33.92
CA GLU A 575 30.25 -40.47 34.85
C GLU A 575 29.95 -40.15 36.32
N ASN A 576 29.01 -39.24 36.60
CA ASN A 576 28.72 -38.74 37.95
C ASN A 576 27.54 -39.45 38.67
N CYS A 577 27.04 -40.58 38.15
CA CYS A 577 25.65 -40.97 38.38
C CYS A 577 25.34 -41.69 39.72
N THR A 578 24.35 -41.17 40.46
CA THR A 578 23.28 -41.96 41.10
C THR A 578 21.84 -41.49 40.79
N ASP A 579 21.57 -40.22 40.42
CA ASP A 579 20.19 -39.72 40.25
C ASP A 579 19.89 -38.88 38.97
N GLU A 580 20.83 -38.75 38.01
CA GLU A 580 20.64 -37.89 36.82
C GLU A 580 20.43 -38.63 35.47
N GLY A 581 20.04 -39.90 35.53
CA GLY A 581 19.86 -40.75 34.33
C GLY A 581 18.82 -40.23 33.33
N ASP A 582 17.70 -39.67 33.80
CA ASP A 582 16.65 -39.13 32.93
C ASP A 582 17.14 -37.91 32.13
N LYS A 583 17.95 -37.03 32.74
CA LYS A 583 18.51 -35.86 32.04
C LYS A 583 19.50 -36.28 30.96
N ALA A 584 20.34 -37.28 31.23
CA ALA A 584 21.28 -37.82 30.26
C ALA A 584 20.54 -38.43 29.06
N LEU A 585 19.45 -39.16 29.31
CA LEU A 585 18.57 -39.71 28.28
C LEU A 585 17.95 -38.63 27.39
N GLU A 586 17.37 -37.59 27.98
CA GLU A 586 16.79 -36.48 27.22
C GLU A 586 17.85 -35.76 26.36
N CYS A 587 19.07 -35.61 26.88
CA CYS A 587 20.19 -35.05 26.12
C CYS A 587 20.61 -35.93 24.94
N VAL A 588 20.64 -37.26 25.09
CA VAL A 588 20.92 -38.21 24.00
C VAL A 588 19.85 -38.15 22.92
N LEU A 589 18.57 -38.06 23.30
CA LEU A 589 17.46 -37.92 22.34
C LEU A 589 17.51 -36.58 21.60
N ALA A 590 17.81 -35.49 22.30
CA ALA A 590 18.02 -34.18 21.69
C ALA A 590 19.20 -34.20 20.71
N LEU A 591 20.32 -34.84 21.09
CA LEU A 591 21.49 -35.02 20.24
C LEU A 591 21.16 -35.83 18.98
N ARG A 592 20.42 -36.93 19.11
CA ARG A 592 19.96 -37.75 17.97
C ARG A 592 19.15 -36.92 16.98
N LYS A 593 18.15 -36.19 17.48
CA LYS A 593 17.28 -35.32 16.68
C LYS A 593 18.09 -34.21 15.99
N GLY A 594 19.04 -33.58 16.70
CA GLY A 594 19.92 -32.56 16.14
C GLY A 594 20.80 -33.11 15.01
N CYS A 595 21.39 -34.30 15.18
CA CYS A 595 22.24 -34.93 14.16
C CYS A 595 21.45 -35.36 12.92
N VAL A 596 20.17 -35.76 13.05
CA VAL A 596 19.30 -36.05 11.90
C VAL A 596 18.98 -34.77 11.13
N LEU A 597 18.64 -33.68 11.83
CA LEU A 597 18.27 -32.40 11.21
C LEU A 597 19.43 -31.77 10.42
N GLU A 598 20.65 -31.88 10.96
CA GLU A 598 21.85 -31.29 10.36
C GLU A 598 22.63 -32.26 9.46
N GLN A 599 22.06 -33.45 9.16
CA GLN A 599 22.68 -34.47 8.30
C GLN A 599 24.08 -34.95 8.77
N GLU A 600 24.27 -35.08 10.09
CA GLU A 600 25.52 -35.57 10.72
C GLU A 600 25.32 -36.94 11.44
N PRO A 601 24.81 -37.99 10.77
CA PRO A 601 24.45 -39.25 11.43
C PRO A 601 25.67 -40.05 11.93
N LYS A 602 26.84 -39.90 11.29
CA LYS A 602 28.08 -40.59 11.68
C LYS A 602 28.52 -40.20 13.09
N GLN A 603 28.46 -38.90 13.40
CA GLN A 603 28.84 -38.36 14.69
C GLN A 603 28.01 -38.91 15.85
N PHE A 604 26.71 -39.16 15.63
CA PHE A 604 25.83 -39.75 16.63
C PHE A 604 26.07 -41.26 16.76
N ASN A 605 26.17 -41.98 15.64
CA ASN A 605 26.31 -43.43 15.62
C ASN A 605 27.63 -43.90 16.28
N GLU A 606 28.74 -43.20 16.03
CA GLU A 606 30.02 -43.48 16.71
C GLU A 606 29.94 -43.20 18.21
N PHE A 607 29.31 -42.09 18.58
CA PHE A 607 29.16 -41.69 19.98
C PHE A 607 28.27 -42.66 20.76
N LEU A 608 27.16 -43.12 20.18
CA LEU A 608 26.26 -44.08 20.82
C LEU A 608 26.99 -45.41 21.10
N ASN A 609 27.77 -45.92 20.14
CA ASN A 609 28.61 -47.10 20.35
C ASN A 609 29.63 -46.90 21.48
N HIS A 610 30.28 -45.73 21.52
CA HIS A 610 31.23 -45.40 22.58
C HIS A 610 30.55 -45.32 23.95
N LEU A 611 29.36 -44.71 24.02
CA LEU A 611 28.58 -44.56 25.25
C LEU A 611 28.17 -45.92 25.83
N PHE A 612 27.65 -46.82 24.99
CA PHE A 612 27.28 -48.18 25.41
C PHE A 612 28.49 -48.98 25.91
N LYS A 613 29.64 -48.88 25.24
CA LYS A 613 30.88 -49.53 25.67
C LYS A 613 31.35 -49.00 27.03
N LEU A 614 31.28 -47.69 27.24
CA LEU A 614 31.67 -47.06 28.51
C LEU A 614 30.75 -47.49 29.66
N CYS A 615 29.44 -47.57 29.41
CA CYS A 615 28.49 -48.08 30.39
C CYS A 615 28.74 -49.55 30.76
N GLN A 616 29.17 -50.38 29.79
CA GLN A 616 29.58 -51.77 30.03
C GLN A 616 30.88 -51.87 30.84
N GLU A 617 31.92 -51.12 30.47
CA GLU A 617 33.21 -51.11 31.17
C GLU A 617 33.10 -50.66 32.64
N ARG A 618 32.08 -49.84 32.97
CA ARG A 618 31.85 -49.32 34.34
C ARG A 618 30.70 -49.99 35.10
N ASN A 619 30.14 -51.10 34.60
CA ASN A 619 29.02 -51.83 35.24
C ASN A 619 27.78 -50.94 35.56
N LEU A 620 27.41 -50.02 34.66
CA LEU A 620 26.24 -49.15 34.81
C LEU A 620 24.97 -49.78 34.22
N SER A 621 24.60 -50.98 34.70
CA SER A 621 23.47 -51.76 34.18
C SER A 621 22.12 -51.03 34.24
N HIS A 622 21.87 -50.24 35.29
CA HIS A 622 20.63 -49.48 35.45
C HIS A 622 20.43 -48.40 34.36
N LEU A 623 21.52 -47.73 33.94
CA LEU A 623 21.47 -46.73 32.86
C LEU A 623 21.29 -47.41 31.49
N LEU A 624 21.94 -48.56 31.29
CA LEU A 624 21.77 -49.38 30.08
C LEU A 624 20.33 -49.87 29.93
N GLU A 625 19.74 -50.47 30.97
CA GLU A 625 18.34 -50.88 30.98
C GLU A 625 17.40 -49.69 30.69
N HIS A 626 17.71 -48.52 31.24
CA HIS A 626 16.94 -47.30 31.01
C HIS A 626 17.03 -46.82 29.54
N PHE A 627 18.21 -46.79 28.94
CA PHE A 627 18.39 -46.45 27.52
C PHE A 627 17.69 -47.46 26.58
N MET A 628 17.73 -48.74 26.93
CA MET A 628 17.12 -49.84 26.17
C MET A 628 15.59 -49.80 26.24
N SER A 629 15.01 -49.46 27.40
CA SER A 629 13.55 -49.32 27.58
C SER A 629 12.92 -48.29 26.62
N LYS A 630 13.70 -47.30 26.18
CA LYS A 630 13.27 -46.24 25.26
C LYS A 630 13.63 -46.50 23.79
N LYS A 631 14.20 -47.67 23.48
CA LYS A 631 14.55 -48.13 22.12
C LYS A 631 15.37 -47.12 21.31
N ILE A 632 16.44 -46.58 21.91
CA ILE A 632 17.36 -45.68 21.18
C ILE A 632 18.18 -46.51 20.19
N THR A 633 17.90 -46.35 18.91
CA THR A 633 18.62 -47.00 17.81
C THR A 633 19.66 -46.07 17.18
N LEU A 634 20.63 -46.68 16.49
CA LEU A 634 21.48 -45.99 15.54
C LEU A 634 20.63 -45.36 14.42
N ILE A 635 21.09 -44.26 13.84
CA ILE A 635 20.40 -43.56 12.75
C ILE A 635 20.67 -44.30 11.44
N PRO A 636 19.67 -44.90 10.77
CA PRO A 636 19.87 -45.64 9.53
C PRO A 636 19.75 -44.76 8.28
N LYS A 637 20.09 -45.32 7.11
CA LYS A 637 19.99 -44.66 5.79
C LYS A 637 18.59 -44.15 5.45
N SER A 638 17.53 -44.78 5.96
CA SER A 638 16.16 -44.32 5.72
C SER A 638 15.82 -42.99 6.41
N GLU A 639 16.50 -42.67 7.52
CA GLU A 639 16.27 -41.46 8.32
C GLU A 639 17.27 -40.35 7.99
N ALA A 640 18.52 -40.70 7.61
CA ALA A 640 19.52 -39.76 7.13
C ALA A 640 20.34 -40.36 5.98
N ALA A 641 20.34 -39.70 4.82
CA ALA A 641 20.97 -40.20 3.59
C ALA A 641 22.49 -40.46 3.72
N ASP A 642 23.17 -39.68 4.58
CA ASP A 642 24.62 -39.77 4.82
C ASP A 642 25.02 -40.83 5.87
N SER A 643 24.06 -41.61 6.36
CA SER A 643 24.33 -42.72 7.28
C SER A 643 24.94 -43.90 6.53
N ASP A 644 25.91 -44.59 7.13
CA ASP A 644 26.48 -45.83 6.58
C ASP A 644 25.72 -47.09 7.05
N ILE A 645 24.66 -46.92 7.86
CA ILE A 645 23.95 -48.01 8.54
C ILE A 645 22.67 -48.39 7.80
N VAL A 646 22.50 -49.68 7.54
CA VAL A 646 21.28 -50.26 6.95
C VAL A 646 20.20 -50.42 8.03
N ASP A 647 18.92 -50.26 7.67
CA ASP A 647 17.78 -50.31 8.61
C ASP A 647 17.75 -51.58 9.47
N GLU A 648 18.11 -52.73 8.90
CA GLU A 648 18.21 -54.01 9.62
C GLU A 648 19.27 -53.97 10.73
N ASN A 649 20.44 -53.39 10.43
CA ASN A 649 21.55 -53.26 11.39
C ASN A 649 21.24 -52.30 12.54
N ALA A 650 20.36 -51.30 12.33
CA ALA A 650 19.93 -50.38 13.38
C ALA A 650 18.96 -51.04 14.36
N GLY A 651 18.14 -51.99 13.90
CA GLY A 651 17.28 -52.83 14.74
C GLY A 651 18.06 -53.89 15.50
N ASP A 652 19.01 -54.55 14.84
CA ASP A 652 19.88 -55.57 15.44
C ASP A 652 20.82 -55.01 16.51
N PHE A 653 21.09 -53.70 16.49
CA PHE A 653 21.89 -53.03 17.52
C PHE A 653 21.30 -53.22 18.92
N ILE A 654 19.98 -53.10 19.07
CA ILE A 654 19.30 -53.30 20.37
C ILE A 654 19.42 -54.76 20.80
N VAL A 655 19.14 -55.69 19.90
CA VAL A 655 19.17 -57.14 20.17
C VAL A 655 20.59 -57.61 20.57
N LYS A 656 21.62 -57.07 19.92
CA LYS A 656 23.02 -57.38 20.25
C LYS A 656 23.43 -56.85 21.63
N GLN A 657 22.92 -55.69 22.04
CA GLN A 657 23.20 -55.14 23.37
C GLN A 657 22.39 -55.88 24.46
N GLU A 658 21.16 -56.31 24.20
CA GLU A 658 20.36 -57.16 25.12
C GLU A 658 21.07 -58.48 25.43
N SER A 659 21.60 -59.17 24.42
CA SER A 659 22.33 -60.43 24.60
C SER A 659 23.61 -60.30 25.45
N MET A 660 24.20 -59.10 25.49
CA MET A 660 25.43 -58.78 26.25
C MET A 660 25.16 -58.31 27.69
N LEU A 661 23.91 -58.01 28.03
CA LEU A 661 23.46 -57.70 29.41
C LEU A 661 22.99 -58.96 30.16
N GLU A 662 22.54 -59.99 29.45
CA GLU A 662 22.11 -61.28 30.01
C GLU A 662 23.26 -62.28 30.21
N SER A 663 24.49 -61.95 29.77
CA SER A 663 25.72 -62.75 29.95
C SER A 663 26.67 -62.12 30.95
#